data_AF-A0AAN7BS04-F1
#
_entry.id   AF-A0AAN7BS04-F1
#
_cell.length_a   1.000
_cell.length_b   1.000
_cell.length_c   1.000
_cell.angle_alpha   90.00
_cell.angle_beta   90.00
_cell.angle_gamma   90.00
#
_symmetry.space_group_name_H-M   'P 1'
#
loop_
_entity.id
_entity.type
_entity.pdbx_description
1 polymer ?
#
loop_
_entity_poly.entity_id
_entity_poly.type
_entity_poly.pdbx_seq_one_letter_code
_entity_poly.pdbx_strand_id
1 'polypeptide(L)'
;MASRRSTIRLLSQCKAKAQLGSRRTLSSFSNSSRTSNPTFALLTRYLGLTAFGLLVSVPLAYKMAIDEPLKMDALSLAERDQQSKREEGVTDKSPMRLRMEKFVKEQQQEIVKALEEVDGTKFRVDEWQRKEGGGGITCCLQDGKVFEKAGVGVSVVYGTLPKPAILKMSANHKNIIEGGEIPDSLEFFAAGLSLIVHPKNPMSPTVHLNYRYFETAKPDGTSGTWWFGGGSDLTPNYLFDEDAVQFHKDLKEVCDKHNKDYFPRFKKWCDEYFYNKHRGESRGIGGIFFDDLDESVSDKENIFAFIQDSLRSFIPTYTAIVNRRKDMPFTPEEKDWQQIRRGRYVEFNLVHDRGTSFGLNTPGARVESILMSMPLTARWEYMHDPAPGSREARLVEVLKNPKEMTQLTPRKILTALLNRISSIPLSSDDPSSPSPNIKSESPETSSSNSNPLRLVPISHRHLLITLHVLFPGMVLPAFDLLDRKLITRLLLDSSLNWIKPEPGTKEEPETSPKAYTPSKQTAEVYVVYSSASHNNNQGLKQGGGYSTRQKYYIVSLKAWNCTCAAFAFATVQGVPISDDNINIDIDISEETKKENEWSFGGLTLDNNSNEKGGGIPICKHLLACLLAERWSNALGEYVMEKRVGKEEMAGVVADI
;
A
#
# COMPACT_ATOMS: atom_id res chain seq x y z
N MET A 1 31.16 15.63 71.73
CA MET A 1 30.49 16.84 72.27
C MET A 1 28.99 16.57 72.24
N ALA A 2 28.43 15.94 73.28
CA ALA A 2 27.76 16.59 74.44
C ALA A 2 26.58 17.47 73.98
N SER A 3 25.30 17.04 74.03
CA SER A 3 24.44 16.62 75.17
C SER A 3 23.66 17.77 75.81
N ARG A 4 22.32 17.62 75.85
CA ARG A 4 21.35 17.89 76.95
C ARG A 4 19.94 17.75 76.35
N ARG A 5 19.09 16.74 76.58
CA ARG A 5 18.55 16.02 77.76
C ARG A 5 17.74 16.87 78.76
N SER A 6 16.44 16.55 78.84
CA SER A 6 15.65 16.33 80.06
C SER A 6 14.30 15.66 79.68
N THR A 7 14.07 14.33 79.81
CA THR A 7 13.50 13.56 80.96
C THR A 7 12.22 14.16 81.56
N ILE A 8 11.10 13.49 81.93
CA ILE A 8 10.66 12.11 82.29
C ILE A 8 9.11 12.26 82.53
N ARG A 9 8.15 11.35 82.26
CA ARG A 9 7.76 10.14 83.02
C ARG A 9 6.49 9.48 82.43
N LEU A 10 6.40 8.16 82.64
CA LEU A 10 5.34 7.18 82.31
C LEU A 10 4.06 7.24 83.17
N LEU A 11 3.05 6.47 82.69
CA LEU A 11 2.00 5.66 83.35
C LEU A 11 0.58 6.09 82.93
N SER A 12 -0.16 5.40 82.06
CA SER A 12 -0.74 4.03 82.06
C SER A 12 -2.12 3.91 82.72
N GLN A 13 -3.03 3.23 82.01
CA GLN A 13 -4.31 2.63 82.45
C GLN A 13 -5.48 3.63 82.61
N CYS A 14 -6.73 3.38 82.19
CA CYS A 14 -7.47 2.12 82.17
C CYS A 14 -8.63 2.12 81.14
N LYS A 15 -9.03 0.90 80.73
CA LYS A 15 -10.19 0.55 79.88
C LYS A 15 -11.52 0.61 80.63
N ALA A 16 -12.63 0.83 79.90
CA ALA A 16 -13.90 0.03 79.87
C ALA A 16 -15.05 0.92 79.33
N LYS A 17 -15.75 0.55 78.22
CA LYS A 17 -17.01 -0.26 78.17
C LYS A 17 -18.09 0.30 79.13
N ALA A 18 -19.37 0.49 78.80
CA ALA A 18 -20.27 -0.17 77.85
C ALA A 18 -21.60 0.66 77.82
N GLN A 19 -22.30 0.74 76.68
CA GLN A 19 -23.60 0.07 76.40
C GLN A 19 -24.90 0.91 76.54
N LEU A 20 -25.66 0.85 75.44
CA LEU A 20 -27.11 0.63 75.25
C LEU A 20 -28.20 1.65 75.64
N GLY A 21 -29.18 1.73 74.72
CA GLY A 21 -30.62 1.84 74.99
C GLY A 21 -31.22 3.19 74.59
N SER A 22 -31.70 3.42 73.37
CA SER A 22 -32.98 2.99 72.78
C SER A 22 -34.27 3.52 73.46
N ARG A 23 -34.97 4.36 72.68
CA ARG A 23 -36.43 4.46 72.45
C ARG A 23 -37.35 5.25 73.41
N ARG A 24 -38.12 6.11 72.71
CA ARG A 24 -39.57 6.44 72.85
C ARG A 24 -39.93 7.31 74.07
N THR A 25 -40.88 8.25 74.06
CA THR A 25 -41.92 8.76 73.13
C THR A 25 -42.56 9.98 73.84
N LEU A 26 -43.21 10.88 73.07
CA LEU A 26 -44.51 11.58 73.31
C LEU A 26 -44.86 11.99 74.77
N SER A 27 -45.36 13.17 75.11
CA SER A 27 -46.26 14.11 74.41
C SER A 27 -46.61 15.29 75.35
N SER A 28 -46.86 16.45 74.75
CA SER A 28 -48.01 17.37 74.94
C SER A 28 -48.38 18.00 76.31
N PHE A 29 -48.94 19.23 76.15
CA PHE A 29 -49.73 20.08 77.07
C PHE A 29 -48.91 20.96 78.04
N SER A 30 -49.23 22.23 78.30
CA SER A 30 -50.24 23.16 77.78
C SER A 30 -49.95 24.56 78.31
N ASN A 31 -50.46 25.57 77.59
CA ASN A 31 -50.64 26.97 77.96
C ASN A 31 -50.81 27.31 79.45
N SER A 32 -50.24 28.45 79.88
CA SER A 32 -51.05 29.52 80.46
C SER A 32 -50.32 30.88 80.43
N SER A 33 -51.15 31.89 80.23
CA SER A 33 -50.93 33.31 79.95
C SER A 33 -50.75 34.20 81.20
N ARG A 34 -50.44 35.49 80.92
CA ARG A 34 -50.54 36.73 81.74
C ARG A 34 -49.22 37.18 82.40
N THR A 35 -48.82 38.45 82.42
CA THR A 35 -49.42 39.74 82.00
C THR A 35 -48.31 40.81 81.99
N SER A 36 -48.52 41.78 81.11
CA SER A 36 -47.93 43.11 80.93
C SER A 36 -47.20 43.81 82.10
N ASN A 37 -46.09 44.48 81.78
CA ASN A 37 -45.90 45.91 82.05
C ASN A 37 -44.89 46.54 81.05
N PRO A 38 -45.16 47.73 80.45
CA PRO A 38 -44.38 48.25 79.34
C PRO A 38 -43.63 49.54 79.70
N THR A 39 -42.43 49.45 80.30
CA THR A 39 -41.56 50.64 80.49
C THR A 39 -40.06 50.31 80.50
N PHE A 40 -39.63 49.26 79.75
CA PHE A 40 -38.21 48.91 79.64
C PHE A 40 -37.78 48.47 78.22
N ALA A 41 -38.58 48.79 77.20
CA ALA A 41 -38.46 48.18 75.87
C ALA A 41 -37.69 49.03 74.82
N LEU A 42 -37.05 50.14 75.19
CA LEU A 42 -36.32 50.97 74.21
C LEU A 42 -34.79 50.89 74.28
N LEU A 43 -34.18 50.50 75.41
CA LEU A 43 -32.72 50.42 75.53
C LEU A 43 -32.14 49.02 75.24
N THR A 44 -32.95 47.97 75.30
CA THR A 44 -32.52 46.58 75.05
C THR A 44 -32.56 46.18 73.57
N ARG A 45 -33.13 47.01 72.68
CA ARG A 45 -33.17 46.73 71.24
C ARG A 45 -31.89 47.12 70.48
N TYR A 46 -31.11 48.10 70.96
CA TYR A 46 -29.89 48.53 70.27
C TYR A 46 -28.62 47.76 70.67
N LEU A 47 -28.57 47.21 71.89
CA LEU A 47 -27.43 46.37 72.33
C LEU A 47 -27.56 44.89 71.91
N GLY A 48 -28.78 44.42 71.58
CA GLY A 48 -29.00 43.06 71.06
C GLY A 48 -28.64 42.92 69.58
N LEU A 49 -28.84 43.95 68.77
CA LEU A 49 -28.57 43.91 67.32
C LEU A 49 -27.08 43.98 66.97
N THR A 50 -26.27 44.67 67.78
CA THR A 50 -24.81 44.71 67.59
C THR A 50 -24.11 43.45 68.10
N ALA A 51 -24.59 42.89 69.23
CA ALA A 51 -24.04 41.64 69.77
C ALA A 51 -24.40 40.40 68.92
N PHE A 52 -25.60 40.34 68.35
CA PHE A 52 -25.99 39.24 67.46
C PHE A 52 -25.32 39.35 66.08
N GLY A 53 -25.10 40.59 65.59
CA GLY A 53 -24.33 40.84 64.38
C GLY A 53 -22.89 40.35 64.50
N LEU A 54 -22.22 40.57 65.63
CA LEU A 54 -20.85 40.09 65.89
C LEU A 54 -20.78 38.58 66.19
N LEU A 55 -21.75 38.01 66.91
CA LEU A 55 -21.78 36.57 67.22
C LEU A 55 -22.15 35.68 66.03
N VAL A 56 -22.75 36.22 64.96
CA VAL A 56 -23.01 35.47 63.72
C VAL A 56 -21.97 35.78 62.65
N SER A 57 -21.49 37.02 62.56
CA SER A 57 -20.47 37.40 61.57
C SER A 57 -19.09 36.84 61.88
N VAL A 58 -18.68 36.75 63.15
CA VAL A 58 -17.35 36.23 63.49
C VAL A 58 -17.24 34.73 63.23
N PRO A 59 -18.19 33.85 63.62
CA PRO A 59 -18.12 32.44 63.25
C PRO A 59 -18.32 32.21 61.75
N LEU A 60 -19.09 33.05 61.04
CA LEU A 60 -19.26 32.93 59.59
C LEU A 60 -18.01 33.38 58.84
N ALA A 61 -17.39 34.49 59.22
CA ALA A 61 -16.11 34.95 58.68
C ALA A 61 -14.96 34.01 59.05
N TYR A 62 -14.98 33.44 60.26
CA TYR A 62 -14.06 32.39 60.69
C TYR A 62 -14.31 31.11 59.87
N LYS A 63 -15.55 30.68 59.65
CA LYS A 63 -15.86 29.52 58.79
C LYS A 63 -15.45 29.75 57.33
N MET A 64 -15.61 30.96 56.80
CA MET A 64 -15.13 31.33 55.45
C MET A 64 -13.60 31.50 55.38
N ALA A 65 -12.92 31.79 56.50
CA ALA A 65 -11.46 31.95 56.56
C ALA A 65 -10.72 30.64 56.89
N ILE A 66 -11.42 29.61 57.39
CA ILE A 66 -10.87 28.26 57.68
C ILE A 66 -11.47 27.20 56.76
N ASP A 67 -12.46 27.52 55.93
CA ASP A 67 -12.74 26.66 54.78
C ASP A 67 -11.42 26.57 54.01
N GLU A 68 -10.88 25.35 53.96
CA GLU A 68 -9.76 25.02 53.09
C GLU A 68 -10.05 25.67 51.74
N PRO A 69 -9.06 26.31 51.08
CA PRO A 69 -9.29 26.92 49.77
C PRO A 69 -10.03 25.87 48.95
N LEU A 70 -11.23 26.20 48.47
CA LEU A 70 -12.04 25.32 47.64
C LEU A 70 -11.08 24.68 46.65
N LYS A 71 -10.72 23.41 46.88
CA LYS A 71 -9.99 22.62 45.90
C LYS A 71 -11.03 22.41 44.82
N MET A 72 -11.14 23.39 43.93
CA MET A 72 -11.73 23.16 42.64
C MET A 72 -10.88 22.07 42.04
N ASP A 73 -11.42 20.86 41.99
CA ASP A 73 -10.76 19.75 41.30
C ASP A 73 -10.36 20.29 39.92
N ALA A 74 -9.10 20.10 39.55
CA ALA A 74 -8.61 20.58 38.27
C ALA A 74 -9.52 19.99 37.17
N LEU A 75 -10.04 20.86 36.29
CA LEU A 75 -10.90 20.41 35.19
C LEU A 75 -10.22 19.29 34.42
N SER A 76 -10.95 18.19 34.22
CA SER A 76 -10.50 17.07 33.40
C SER A 76 -10.21 17.54 31.97
N LEU A 77 -9.40 16.78 31.24
CA LEU A 77 -9.09 17.08 29.84
C LEU A 77 -10.36 17.26 28.99
N ALA A 78 -11.37 16.41 29.23
CA ALA A 78 -12.65 16.44 28.53
C ALA A 78 -13.44 17.72 28.82
N GLU A 79 -13.46 18.18 30.08
CA GLU A 79 -14.17 19.39 30.49
C GLU A 79 -13.50 20.64 29.92
N ARG A 80 -12.17 20.70 29.91
CA ARG A 80 -11.43 21.81 29.28
C ARG A 80 -11.69 21.89 27.78
N ASP A 81 -11.59 20.76 27.08
CA ASP A 81 -11.84 20.72 25.64
C ASP A 81 -13.29 21.06 25.30
N GLN A 82 -14.27 20.69 26.15
CA GLN A 82 -15.66 21.13 26.02
C GLN A 82 -15.84 22.63 26.27
N GLN A 83 -15.15 23.20 27.26
CA GLN A 83 -15.19 24.62 27.55
C GLN A 83 -14.61 25.44 26.39
N SER A 84 -13.41 25.08 25.90
CA SER A 84 -12.80 25.74 24.73
C SER A 84 -13.70 25.69 23.49
N LYS A 85 -14.37 24.55 23.25
CA LYS A 85 -15.35 24.42 22.15
C LYS A 85 -16.54 25.38 22.29
N ARG A 86 -17.00 25.66 23.52
CA ARG A 86 -18.14 26.56 23.77
C ARG A 86 -17.76 28.04 23.67
N GLU A 87 -16.56 28.40 24.13
CA GLU A 87 -16.11 29.79 24.22
C GLU A 87 -15.54 30.31 22.91
N GLU A 88 -14.65 29.54 22.27
CA GLU A 88 -13.86 29.99 21.11
C GLU A 88 -14.20 29.25 19.80
N GLY A 89 -14.90 28.13 19.90
CA GLY A 89 -15.10 27.20 18.79
C GLY A 89 -13.82 26.45 18.41
N VAL A 90 -13.82 25.78 17.25
CA VAL A 90 -12.65 25.03 16.76
C VAL A 90 -12.02 25.79 15.59
N THR A 91 -10.79 26.26 15.78
CA THR A 91 -9.98 27.01 14.81
C THR A 91 -8.68 26.24 14.51
N ASP A 92 -7.89 26.73 13.54
CA ASP A 92 -6.59 26.12 13.21
C ASP A 92 -5.56 26.22 14.34
N LYS A 93 -5.78 27.13 15.30
CA LYS A 93 -4.95 27.29 16.50
C LYS A 93 -5.41 26.44 17.68
N SER A 94 -6.58 25.81 17.57
CA SER A 94 -7.08 24.91 18.61
C SER A 94 -6.16 23.68 18.74
N PRO A 95 -6.12 23.03 19.93
CA PRO A 95 -5.38 21.79 20.11
C PRO A 95 -5.71 20.75 19.05
N MET A 96 -4.73 19.93 18.66
CA MET A 96 -4.89 18.90 17.63
C MET A 96 -6.07 17.96 17.93
N ARG A 97 -6.36 17.70 19.21
CA ARG A 97 -7.53 16.93 19.66
C ARG A 97 -8.85 17.46 19.10
N LEU A 98 -9.08 18.77 19.20
CA LEU A 98 -10.30 19.43 18.73
C LEU A 98 -10.36 19.48 17.20
N ARG A 99 -9.22 19.74 16.55
CA ARG A 99 -9.11 19.77 15.08
C ARG A 99 -9.35 18.38 14.47
N MET A 100 -8.77 17.34 15.07
CA MET A 100 -8.99 15.95 14.66
C MET A 100 -10.44 15.53 14.88
N GLU A 101 -11.04 15.83 16.05
CA GLU A 101 -12.47 15.54 16.31
C GLU A 101 -13.37 16.17 15.25
N LYS A 102 -13.17 17.45 14.94
CA LYS A 102 -13.94 18.16 13.91
C LYS A 102 -13.75 17.48 12.54
N PHE A 103 -12.51 17.25 12.15
CA PHE A 103 -12.16 16.67 10.85
C PHE A 103 -12.80 15.29 10.65
N VAL A 104 -12.70 14.36 11.60
CA VAL A 104 -13.27 13.02 11.44
C VAL A 104 -14.80 13.02 11.39
N LYS A 105 -15.47 13.94 12.11
CA LYS A 105 -16.93 14.09 12.06
C LYS A 105 -17.38 14.62 10.69
N GLU A 106 -16.68 15.63 10.16
CA GLU A 106 -16.96 16.17 8.82
C GLU A 106 -16.75 15.09 7.74
N GLN A 107 -15.65 14.36 7.80
CA GLN A 107 -15.37 13.28 6.85
C GLN A 107 -16.36 12.12 6.94
N GLN A 108 -16.85 11.78 8.15
CA GLN A 108 -17.93 10.79 8.29
C GLN A 108 -19.18 11.23 7.52
N GLN A 109 -19.59 12.50 7.64
CA GLN A 109 -20.75 13.02 6.94
C GLN A 109 -20.58 12.97 5.41
N GLU A 110 -19.41 13.38 4.91
CA GLU A 110 -19.08 13.32 3.48
C GLU A 110 -19.09 11.89 2.95
N ILE A 111 -18.46 10.96 3.67
CA ILE A 111 -18.40 9.55 3.28
C ILE A 111 -19.78 8.91 3.32
N VAL A 112 -20.56 9.12 4.38
CA VAL A 112 -21.93 8.60 4.49
C VAL A 112 -22.76 9.10 3.32
N LYS A 113 -22.72 10.41 3.03
CA LYS A 113 -23.44 10.99 1.89
C LYS A 113 -23.04 10.35 0.56
N ALA A 114 -21.75 10.19 0.30
CA ALA A 114 -21.25 9.58 -0.94
C ALA A 114 -21.69 8.11 -1.07
N LEU A 115 -21.70 7.34 0.03
CA LEU A 115 -22.17 5.96 0.02
C LEU A 115 -23.71 5.87 -0.15
N GLU A 116 -24.47 6.78 0.46
CA GLU A 116 -25.92 6.87 0.24
C GLU A 116 -26.27 7.21 -1.21
N GLU A 117 -25.49 8.06 -1.87
CA GLU A 117 -25.67 8.40 -3.29
C GLU A 117 -25.44 7.19 -4.20
N VAL A 118 -24.47 6.34 -3.87
CA VAL A 118 -24.19 5.10 -4.62
C VAL A 118 -25.25 4.02 -4.38
N ASP A 119 -25.72 3.85 -3.12
CA ASP A 119 -26.69 2.81 -2.78
C ASP A 119 -28.15 3.18 -3.08
N GLY A 120 -28.51 4.44 -2.82
CA GLY A 120 -29.89 4.93 -2.80
C GLY A 120 -30.67 4.61 -1.52
N THR A 121 -30.01 4.12 -0.47
CA THR A 121 -30.59 3.84 0.86
C THR A 121 -29.91 4.69 1.92
N LYS A 122 -30.65 5.11 2.96
CA LYS A 122 -30.13 5.96 4.04
C LYS A 122 -29.46 5.15 5.16
N PHE A 123 -28.41 5.72 5.75
CA PHE A 123 -27.77 5.16 6.95
C PHE A 123 -28.63 5.42 8.19
N ARG A 124 -28.67 4.45 9.09
CA ARG A 124 -29.12 4.66 10.47
C ARG A 124 -27.99 5.30 11.26
N VAL A 125 -28.24 6.48 11.82
CA VAL A 125 -27.31 7.20 12.68
C VAL A 125 -27.63 6.89 14.14
N ASP A 126 -26.63 6.46 14.90
CA ASP A 126 -26.74 6.23 16.34
C ASP A 126 -25.64 6.99 17.09
N GLU A 127 -26.04 8.03 17.82
CA GLU A 127 -25.15 8.81 18.67
C GLU A 127 -25.14 8.27 20.09
N TRP A 128 -23.95 8.11 20.66
CA TRP A 128 -23.79 7.52 21.98
C TRP A 128 -22.69 8.23 22.77
N GLN A 129 -22.79 8.16 24.10
CA GLN A 129 -21.88 8.80 25.03
C GLN A 129 -21.31 7.79 26.02
N ARG A 130 -20.13 8.08 26.57
CA ARG A 130 -19.49 7.27 27.62
C ARG A 130 -19.57 7.99 28.96
N LYS A 131 -19.73 7.23 30.03
CA LYS A 131 -19.67 7.75 31.41
C LYS A 131 -18.32 8.36 31.76
N GLU A 132 -17.25 7.81 31.20
CA GLU A 132 -15.85 8.23 31.43
C GLU A 132 -15.44 9.46 30.61
N GLY A 133 -16.33 9.97 29.75
CA GLY A 133 -16.07 11.13 28.89
C GLY A 133 -15.99 10.77 27.41
N GLY A 134 -16.51 11.66 26.58
CA GLY A 134 -16.60 11.48 25.13
C GLY A 134 -17.80 10.63 24.68
N GLY A 135 -17.66 9.96 23.55
CA GLY A 135 -18.72 9.24 22.88
C GLY A 135 -18.37 8.89 21.43
N GLY A 136 -19.39 8.74 20.60
CA GLY A 136 -19.22 8.46 19.19
C GLY A 136 -20.50 8.55 18.40
N ILE A 137 -20.35 8.47 17.08
CA ILE A 137 -21.44 8.42 16.11
C ILE A 137 -21.22 7.19 15.26
N THR A 138 -22.16 6.25 15.32
CA THR A 138 -22.12 5.04 14.50
C THR A 138 -23.18 5.16 13.41
N CYS A 139 -22.75 5.29 12.16
CA CYS A 139 -23.62 5.24 11.00
C CYS A 139 -23.58 3.83 10.42
N CYS A 140 -24.72 3.14 10.37
CA CYS A 140 -24.82 1.78 9.83
C CYS A 140 -25.93 1.69 8.76
N LEU A 141 -25.61 1.07 7.63
CA LEU A 141 -26.54 0.68 6.58
C LEU A 141 -26.51 -0.84 6.49
N GLN A 142 -27.69 -1.46 6.45
CA GLN A 142 -27.85 -2.90 6.32
C GLN A 142 -28.91 -3.21 5.26
N ASP A 143 -28.68 -4.28 4.52
CA ASP A 143 -29.55 -4.78 3.44
C ASP A 143 -29.89 -3.71 2.38
N GLY A 144 -28.89 -2.91 2.00
CA GLY A 144 -29.00 -1.94 0.92
C GLY A 144 -29.03 -2.58 -0.47
N LYS A 145 -29.16 -1.72 -1.48
CA LYS A 145 -29.23 -2.17 -2.89
C LYS A 145 -27.86 -2.57 -3.42
N VAL A 146 -26.83 -1.80 -3.08
CA VAL A 146 -25.44 -1.99 -3.52
C VAL A 146 -24.58 -2.51 -2.37
N PHE A 147 -24.75 -1.97 -1.18
CA PHE A 147 -24.05 -2.36 0.04
C PHE A 147 -24.95 -3.26 0.88
N GLU A 148 -24.52 -4.50 1.08
CA GLU A 148 -25.25 -5.43 1.93
C GLU A 148 -25.10 -5.05 3.41
N LYS A 149 -23.92 -4.54 3.77
CA LYS A 149 -23.68 -3.90 5.06
C LYS A 149 -22.57 -2.86 4.93
N ALA A 150 -22.78 -1.67 5.46
CA ALA A 150 -21.78 -0.61 5.50
C ALA A 150 -21.82 0.07 6.87
N GLY A 151 -20.64 0.32 7.43
CA GLY A 151 -20.47 0.91 8.74
C GLY A 151 -19.44 2.01 8.71
N VAL A 152 -19.80 3.20 9.19
CA VAL A 152 -18.91 4.36 9.32
C VAL A 152 -19.01 4.87 10.75
N GLY A 153 -18.00 4.58 11.56
CA GLY A 153 -17.97 4.92 12.98
C GLY A 153 -16.96 6.01 13.28
N VAL A 154 -17.38 7.03 14.02
CA VAL A 154 -16.50 8.01 14.66
C VAL A 154 -16.54 7.77 16.16
N SER A 155 -15.37 7.71 16.78
CA SER A 155 -15.24 7.64 18.24
C SER A 155 -14.33 8.75 18.73
N VAL A 156 -14.73 9.41 19.80
CA VAL A 156 -13.98 10.46 20.50
C VAL A 156 -14.00 10.09 21.97
N VAL A 157 -12.90 9.54 22.47
CA VAL A 157 -12.80 8.95 23.79
C VAL A 157 -11.83 9.76 24.63
N TYR A 158 -12.28 10.11 25.83
CA TYR A 158 -11.44 10.61 26.90
C TYR A 158 -11.38 9.56 28.00
N GLY A 159 -10.29 9.55 28.76
CA GLY A 159 -10.19 8.70 29.93
C GLY A 159 -8.86 8.85 30.65
N THR A 160 -8.65 7.98 31.62
CA THR A 160 -7.45 7.94 32.44
C THR A 160 -6.80 6.58 32.35
N LEU A 161 -5.55 6.52 31.92
CA LEU A 161 -4.73 5.32 31.92
C LEU A 161 -4.18 5.10 33.33
N PRO A 162 -4.46 3.95 33.98
CA PRO A 162 -3.81 3.59 35.24
C PRO A 162 -2.36 3.14 34.97
N LYS A 163 -1.49 3.25 35.98
CA LYS A 163 -0.07 2.85 35.92
C LYS A 163 0.23 1.53 35.17
N PRO A 164 -0.52 0.42 35.37
CA PRO A 164 -0.27 -0.82 34.63
C PRO A 164 -0.55 -0.71 33.13
N ALA A 165 -1.54 0.09 32.73
CA ALA A 165 -1.86 0.36 31.33
C ALA A 165 -0.79 1.25 30.68
N ILE A 166 -0.30 2.27 31.41
CA ILE A 166 0.81 3.12 30.97
C ILE A 166 2.06 2.28 30.70
N LEU A 167 2.42 1.39 31.62
CA LEU A 167 3.54 0.46 31.45
C LEU A 167 3.37 -0.43 30.22
N LYS A 168 2.19 -1.01 30.02
CA LYS A 168 1.90 -1.86 28.86
C LYS A 168 1.95 -1.09 27.54
N MET A 169 1.44 0.15 27.53
CA MET A 169 1.50 1.00 26.34
C MET A 169 2.93 1.45 26.06
N SER A 170 3.72 1.80 27.08
CA SER A 170 5.12 2.20 26.94
C SER A 170 6.03 1.10 26.36
N ALA A 171 5.63 -0.17 26.48
CA ALA A 171 6.34 -1.29 25.87
C ALA A 171 6.17 -1.34 24.33
N ASN A 172 5.05 -0.84 23.82
CA ASN A 172 4.71 -0.85 22.40
C ASN A 172 4.89 0.52 21.74
N HIS A 173 4.78 1.60 22.50
CA HIS A 173 4.84 2.98 22.04
C HIS A 173 5.96 3.71 22.77
N LYS A 174 6.96 4.15 22.03
CA LYS A 174 8.11 4.89 22.59
C LYS A 174 7.60 6.24 23.16
N ASN A 175 8.28 6.74 24.19
CA ASN A 175 8.10 8.10 24.71
C ASN A 175 6.84 8.42 25.52
N ILE A 176 6.05 7.42 25.98
CA ILE A 176 4.91 7.68 26.91
C ILE A 176 5.40 8.17 28.29
N ILE A 177 6.63 7.81 28.69
CA ILE A 177 7.22 8.20 29.97
C ILE A 177 8.26 9.29 29.69
N GLU A 178 7.89 10.55 29.88
CA GLU A 178 8.85 11.66 29.92
C GLU A 178 9.53 11.69 31.31
N GLY A 179 10.87 11.62 31.37
CA GLY A 179 11.63 11.85 32.61
C GLY A 179 11.84 10.64 33.53
N GLY A 180 11.46 9.43 33.13
CA GLY A 180 11.77 8.18 33.84
C GLY A 180 10.88 7.84 35.05
N GLU A 181 10.09 8.80 35.56
CA GLU A 181 9.06 8.53 36.58
C GLU A 181 7.72 8.20 35.91
N ILE A 182 7.12 7.08 36.30
CA ILE A 182 5.82 6.66 35.78
C ILE A 182 4.72 7.28 36.64
N PRO A 183 3.89 8.19 36.09
CA PRO A 183 2.80 8.78 36.83
C PRO A 183 1.79 7.69 37.23
N ASP A 184 1.12 7.88 38.38
CA ASP A 184 0.15 6.90 38.87
C ASP A 184 -1.10 6.82 37.98
N SER A 185 -1.42 7.93 37.30
CA SER A 185 -2.48 8.04 36.32
C SER A 185 -2.12 9.06 35.24
N LEU A 186 -2.52 8.81 34.00
CA LEU A 186 -2.29 9.72 32.87
C LEU A 186 -3.59 9.91 32.09
N GLU A 187 -4.01 11.16 31.90
CA GLU A 187 -5.16 11.44 31.05
C GLU A 187 -4.81 11.20 29.57
N PHE A 188 -5.76 10.69 28.81
CA PHE A 188 -5.59 10.48 27.38
C PHE A 188 -6.83 10.88 26.58
N PHE A 189 -6.57 11.14 25.31
CA PHE A 189 -7.54 11.40 24.27
C PHE A 189 -7.29 10.45 23.11
N ALA A 190 -8.37 9.91 22.55
CA ALA A 190 -8.33 9.16 21.30
C ALA A 190 -9.51 9.56 20.42
N ALA A 191 -9.24 9.98 19.19
CA ALA A 191 -10.27 10.22 18.20
C ALA A 191 -9.94 9.49 16.90
N GLY A 192 -10.96 8.94 16.24
CA GLY A 192 -10.74 8.29 14.95
C GLY A 192 -12.02 7.98 14.20
N LEU A 193 -11.85 7.82 12.89
CA LEU A 193 -12.85 7.31 11.97
C LEU A 193 -12.45 5.89 11.56
N SER A 194 -13.40 4.97 11.66
CA SER A 194 -13.27 3.59 11.19
C SER A 194 -14.42 3.26 10.26
N LEU A 195 -14.13 2.66 9.13
CA LEU A 195 -15.10 2.31 8.11
C LEU A 195 -14.88 0.90 7.59
N ILE A 196 -15.98 0.18 7.39
CA ILE A 196 -16.02 -1.09 6.68
C ILE A 196 -17.23 -1.08 5.75
N VAL A 197 -17.04 -1.46 4.49
CA VAL A 197 -18.13 -1.60 3.53
C VAL A 197 -18.07 -2.98 2.88
N HIS A 198 -19.19 -3.70 2.94
CA HIS A 198 -19.39 -4.99 2.30
C HIS A 198 -20.43 -4.87 1.17
N PRO A 199 -19.99 -4.75 -0.09
CA PRO A 199 -20.90 -4.78 -1.23
C PRO A 199 -21.69 -6.08 -1.34
N LYS A 200 -22.91 -5.97 -1.88
CA LYS A 200 -23.80 -7.10 -2.18
C LYS A 200 -23.33 -7.89 -3.40
N ASN A 201 -22.78 -7.21 -4.41
CA ASN A 201 -22.27 -7.83 -5.63
C ASN A 201 -20.87 -8.45 -5.40
N PRO A 202 -20.63 -9.74 -5.69
CA PRO A 202 -19.33 -10.39 -5.55
C PRO A 202 -18.18 -9.70 -6.29
N MET A 203 -18.48 -9.03 -7.41
CA MET A 203 -17.49 -8.32 -8.23
C MET A 203 -16.97 -7.04 -7.57
N SER A 204 -17.72 -6.50 -6.60
CA SER A 204 -17.33 -5.29 -5.88
C SER A 204 -16.60 -5.65 -4.58
N PRO A 205 -15.39 -5.11 -4.33
CA PRO A 205 -14.56 -5.50 -3.20
C PRO A 205 -15.08 -4.95 -1.87
N THR A 206 -14.85 -5.69 -0.79
CA THR A 206 -14.93 -5.11 0.56
C THR A 206 -13.78 -4.12 0.75
N VAL A 207 -14.01 -3.03 1.46
CA VAL A 207 -12.97 -2.07 1.85
C VAL A 207 -12.99 -1.82 3.34
N HIS A 208 -11.81 -1.62 3.91
CA HIS A 208 -11.62 -1.16 5.27
C HIS A 208 -10.75 0.11 5.27
N LEU A 209 -11.03 1.00 6.22
CA LEU A 209 -10.30 2.22 6.45
C LEU A 209 -10.33 2.55 7.94
N ASN A 210 -9.19 2.99 8.47
CA ASN A 210 -9.09 3.53 9.82
C ASN A 210 -8.12 4.71 9.83
N TYR A 211 -8.48 5.85 10.40
CA TYR A 211 -7.54 6.91 10.74
C TYR A 211 -7.84 7.43 12.13
N ARG A 212 -6.81 7.46 12.98
CA ARG A 212 -6.93 7.80 14.39
C ARG A 212 -5.76 8.66 14.86
N TYR A 213 -6.05 9.42 15.90
CA TYR A 213 -5.11 10.20 16.66
C TYR A 213 -5.22 9.80 18.12
N PHE A 214 -4.07 9.64 18.76
CA PHE A 214 -3.96 9.42 20.18
C PHE A 214 -3.05 10.46 20.80
N GLU A 215 -3.41 10.96 21.97
CA GLU A 215 -2.61 11.94 22.72
C GLU A 215 -2.77 11.71 24.22
N THR A 216 -1.67 11.73 24.96
CA THR A 216 -1.68 11.84 26.42
C THR A 216 -1.64 13.31 26.84
N ALA A 217 -2.20 13.63 28.00
CA ALA A 217 -2.16 14.98 28.57
C ALA A 217 -1.31 15.01 29.84
N LYS A 218 -0.51 16.07 29.97
CA LYS A 218 0.23 16.39 31.19
C LYS A 218 -0.76 16.90 32.27
N PRO A 219 -0.41 16.88 33.57
CA PRO A 219 -1.30 17.34 34.64
C PRO A 219 -1.78 18.80 34.49
N ASP A 220 -1.00 19.63 33.80
CA ASP A 220 -1.36 21.01 33.46
C ASP A 220 -2.34 21.12 32.27
N GLY A 221 -2.74 20.00 31.66
CA GLY A 221 -3.62 19.89 30.49
C GLY A 221 -2.93 20.12 29.14
N THR A 222 -1.61 20.32 29.13
CA THR A 222 -0.85 20.46 27.89
C THR A 222 -0.59 19.10 27.23
N SER A 223 -0.24 19.14 25.95
CA SER A 223 0.01 17.96 25.13
C SER A 223 1.24 17.19 25.65
N GLY A 224 1.07 15.89 25.90
CA GLY A 224 2.15 14.94 26.14
C GLY A 224 2.53 14.21 24.86
N THR A 225 2.76 12.91 24.97
CA THR A 225 3.05 12.01 23.85
C THR A 225 1.83 11.86 22.95
N TRP A 226 2.05 11.86 21.65
CA TRP A 226 0.98 11.74 20.65
C TRP A 226 1.46 10.92 19.46
N TRP A 227 0.53 10.29 18.78
CA TRP A 227 0.80 9.65 17.50
C TRP A 227 -0.47 9.53 16.66
N PHE A 228 -0.27 9.40 15.35
CA PHE A 228 -1.30 9.00 14.41
C PHE A 228 -1.13 7.53 14.03
N GLY A 229 -2.26 6.90 13.73
CA GLY A 229 -2.30 5.55 13.17
C GLY A 229 -3.42 5.45 12.17
N GLY A 230 -3.30 4.50 11.24
CA GLY A 230 -4.33 4.34 10.24
C GLY A 230 -3.92 3.52 9.03
N GLY A 231 -4.76 3.62 8.01
CA GLY A 231 -4.59 2.89 6.78
C GLY A 231 -5.91 2.65 6.05
N SER A 232 -5.79 2.14 4.83
CA SER A 232 -6.90 1.64 4.06
C SER A 232 -6.45 0.43 3.25
N ASP A 233 -7.31 -0.58 3.18
CA ASP A 233 -7.03 -1.82 2.48
C ASP A 233 -8.24 -2.37 1.74
N LEU A 234 -7.99 -3.09 0.65
CA LEU A 234 -8.99 -3.62 -0.26
C LEU A 234 -9.05 -5.14 -0.22
N THR A 235 -10.26 -5.68 -0.07
CA THR A 235 -10.53 -7.12 0.03
C THR A 235 -11.49 -7.57 -1.09
N PRO A 236 -10.98 -7.85 -2.31
CA PRO A 236 -11.79 -8.36 -3.41
C PRO A 236 -12.17 -9.84 -3.23
N ASN A 237 -13.33 -10.23 -3.77
CA ASN A 237 -13.67 -11.65 -3.96
C ASN A 237 -13.19 -12.17 -5.32
N TYR A 238 -13.10 -11.29 -6.31
CA TYR A 238 -12.50 -11.55 -7.61
C TYR A 238 -11.49 -10.46 -7.93
N LEU A 239 -10.30 -10.87 -8.40
CA LEU A 239 -9.23 -9.94 -8.72
C LEU A 239 -9.49 -9.25 -10.08
N PHE A 240 -9.59 -7.93 -10.04
CA PHE A 240 -9.53 -7.05 -11.21
C PHE A 240 -8.25 -6.22 -11.12
N ASP A 241 -7.39 -6.35 -12.11
CA ASP A 241 -6.05 -5.74 -12.07
C ASP A 241 -6.15 -4.22 -12.13
N GLU A 242 -7.10 -3.68 -12.89
CA GLU A 242 -7.33 -2.24 -12.97
C GLU A 242 -7.79 -1.64 -11.64
N ASP A 243 -8.55 -2.38 -10.82
CA ASP A 243 -8.98 -1.89 -9.50
C ASP A 243 -7.83 -1.97 -8.49
N ALA A 244 -7.05 -3.06 -8.53
CA ALA A 244 -5.88 -3.22 -7.69
C ALA A 244 -4.83 -2.14 -7.97
N VAL A 245 -4.57 -1.85 -9.25
CA VAL A 245 -3.62 -0.81 -9.66
C VAL A 245 -4.14 0.57 -9.30
N GLN A 246 -5.41 0.90 -9.59
CA GLN A 246 -5.98 2.20 -9.26
C GLN A 246 -5.93 2.47 -7.76
N PHE A 247 -6.37 1.52 -6.93
CA PHE A 247 -6.40 1.66 -5.48
C PHE A 247 -5.00 1.94 -4.90
N HIS A 248 -4.00 1.15 -5.31
CA HIS A 248 -2.63 1.34 -4.84
C HIS A 248 -1.98 2.60 -5.41
N LYS A 249 -2.31 2.97 -6.65
CA LYS A 249 -1.81 4.21 -7.29
C LYS A 249 -2.31 5.43 -6.52
N ASP A 250 -3.60 5.50 -6.20
CA ASP A 250 -4.18 6.65 -5.50
C ASP A 250 -3.59 6.80 -4.08
N LEU A 251 -3.40 5.68 -3.37
CA LEU A 251 -2.73 5.67 -2.07
C LEU A 251 -1.25 6.09 -2.19
N LYS A 252 -0.55 5.64 -3.23
CA LYS A 252 0.84 6.03 -3.50
C LYS A 252 0.95 7.52 -3.81
N GLU A 253 0.08 8.05 -4.65
CA GLU A 253 0.07 9.49 -4.99
C GLU A 253 -0.14 10.36 -3.75
N VAL A 254 -0.99 9.92 -2.80
CA VAL A 254 -1.11 10.61 -1.52
C VAL A 254 0.17 10.50 -0.70
N CYS A 255 0.72 9.30 -0.54
CA CYS A 255 1.96 9.10 0.21
C CYS A 255 3.12 9.94 -0.35
N ASP A 256 3.31 9.92 -1.67
CA ASP A 256 4.41 10.61 -2.37
C ASP A 256 4.35 12.14 -2.20
N LYS A 257 3.16 12.73 -1.99
CA LYS A 257 3.00 14.17 -1.70
C LYS A 257 3.62 14.58 -0.35
N HIS A 258 3.68 13.65 0.59
CA HIS A 258 4.16 13.90 1.95
C HIS A 258 5.56 13.34 2.17
N ASN A 259 5.78 12.08 1.79
CA ASN A 259 7.08 11.42 1.84
C ASN A 259 7.09 10.18 0.92
N LYS A 260 8.05 10.10 -0.01
CA LYS A 260 8.20 8.99 -0.97
C LYS A 260 8.45 7.63 -0.30
N ASP A 261 8.96 7.61 0.92
CA ASP A 261 9.22 6.38 1.69
C ASP A 261 7.96 5.83 2.39
N TYR A 262 6.89 6.62 2.47
CA TYR A 262 5.65 6.20 3.14
C TYR A 262 4.99 5.03 2.43
N PHE A 263 4.80 5.09 1.11
CA PHE A 263 4.08 4.03 0.41
C PHE A 263 4.79 2.67 0.49
N PRO A 264 6.10 2.53 0.17
CA PRO A 264 6.78 1.25 0.28
C PRO A 264 6.73 0.65 1.70
N ARG A 265 6.92 1.50 2.72
CA ARG A 265 6.88 1.09 4.13
C ARG A 265 5.48 0.66 4.56
N PHE A 266 4.48 1.49 4.32
CA PHE A 266 3.11 1.26 4.79
C PHE A 266 2.41 0.15 4.00
N LYS A 267 2.74 -0.01 2.72
CA LYS A 267 2.25 -1.14 1.93
C LYS A 267 2.78 -2.46 2.45
N LYS A 268 4.11 -2.54 2.69
CA LYS A 268 4.71 -3.73 3.27
C LYS A 268 4.10 -4.07 4.64
N TRP A 269 3.93 -3.05 5.49
CA TRP A 269 3.30 -3.26 6.79
C TRP A 269 1.84 -3.71 6.67
N CYS A 270 1.10 -3.20 5.69
CA CYS A 270 -0.26 -3.65 5.40
C CYS A 270 -0.32 -5.15 5.02
N ASP A 271 0.59 -5.59 4.15
CA ASP A 271 0.68 -7.00 3.73
C ASP A 271 0.98 -7.92 4.93
N GLU A 272 1.84 -7.48 5.85
CA GLU A 272 2.21 -8.22 7.06
C GLU A 272 1.12 -8.21 8.14
N TYR A 273 0.43 -7.07 8.32
CA TYR A 273 -0.59 -6.90 9.34
C TYR A 273 -1.85 -7.71 9.02
N PHE A 274 -2.33 -7.65 7.78
CA PHE A 274 -3.56 -8.31 7.35
C PHE A 274 -3.35 -9.75 6.87
N TYR A 275 -2.47 -10.50 7.54
CA TYR A 275 -2.13 -11.88 7.18
C TYR A 275 -2.82 -12.90 8.09
N ASN A 276 -3.65 -13.78 7.50
CA ASN A 276 -4.27 -14.90 8.21
C ASN A 276 -3.25 -16.03 8.40
N LYS A 277 -2.50 -15.98 9.51
CA LYS A 277 -1.42 -16.93 9.82
C LYS A 277 -1.83 -18.41 9.71
N HIS A 278 -3.03 -18.75 10.15
CA HIS A 278 -3.54 -20.13 10.12
C HIS A 278 -4.05 -20.59 8.74
N ARG A 279 -4.20 -19.66 7.78
CA ARG A 279 -4.55 -19.97 6.37
C ARG A 279 -3.37 -19.81 5.41
N GLY A 280 -2.32 -19.11 5.84
CA GLY A 280 -1.18 -18.81 4.99
C GLY A 280 -1.49 -17.82 3.86
N GLU A 281 -2.50 -16.95 4.02
CA GLU A 281 -2.94 -15.98 3.02
C GLU A 281 -3.27 -14.63 3.65
N SER A 282 -3.13 -13.54 2.89
CA SER A 282 -3.63 -12.22 3.28
C SER A 282 -5.16 -12.15 3.21
N ARG A 283 -5.76 -11.27 4.01
CA ARG A 283 -7.20 -11.00 4.01
C ARG A 283 -7.68 -10.50 2.65
N GLY A 284 -6.90 -9.59 2.07
CA GLY A 284 -7.15 -8.93 0.80
C GLY A 284 -5.84 -8.59 0.07
N ILE A 285 -5.92 -7.69 -0.90
CA ILE A 285 -4.75 -7.30 -1.73
C ILE A 285 -3.92 -6.18 -1.11
N GLY A 286 -4.15 -5.85 0.16
CA GLY A 286 -3.40 -4.83 0.89
C GLY A 286 -3.89 -3.40 0.58
N GLY A 287 -2.96 -2.47 0.72
CA GLY A 287 -3.19 -1.03 0.69
C GLY A 287 -2.08 -0.33 1.47
N ILE A 288 -2.43 0.52 2.43
CA ILE A 288 -1.46 1.11 3.38
C ILE A 288 -1.89 0.83 4.82
N PHE A 289 -0.93 0.56 5.69
CA PHE A 289 -1.12 0.46 7.13
C PHE A 289 0.05 1.10 7.86
N PHE A 290 -0.26 1.88 8.89
CA PHE A 290 0.73 2.51 9.75
C PHE A 290 0.18 2.67 11.17
N ASP A 291 1.11 2.66 12.09
CA ASP A 291 0.90 2.98 13.50
C ASP A 291 2.09 3.81 13.95
N ASP A 292 1.96 4.50 15.09
CA ASP A 292 3.07 5.20 15.74
C ASP A 292 3.74 6.26 14.85
N LEU A 293 2.95 6.99 14.06
CA LEU A 293 3.43 8.19 13.37
C LEU A 293 3.44 9.37 14.34
N ASP A 294 4.63 9.65 14.88
CA ASP A 294 4.89 10.67 15.90
C ASP A 294 5.96 11.68 15.45
N GLU A 295 6.40 12.52 16.38
CA GLU A 295 7.43 13.54 16.20
C GLU A 295 8.79 13.03 15.69
N SER A 296 9.08 11.73 15.82
CA SER A 296 10.31 11.14 15.28
C SER A 296 10.29 11.04 13.75
N VAL A 297 9.10 11.05 13.15
CA VAL A 297 8.91 10.93 11.70
C VAL A 297 8.74 12.31 11.06
N SER A 298 7.86 13.15 11.62
CA SER A 298 7.58 14.50 11.14
C SER A 298 6.85 15.29 12.22
N ASP A 299 6.77 16.62 12.10
CA ASP A 299 5.95 17.41 13.00
C ASP A 299 4.45 17.08 12.86
N LYS A 300 3.71 17.41 13.93
CA LYS A 300 2.29 17.08 14.09
C LYS A 300 1.41 17.63 12.97
N GLU A 301 1.72 18.80 12.41
CA GLU A 301 0.90 19.44 11.37
C GLU A 301 1.09 18.74 10.02
N ASN A 302 2.33 18.39 9.66
CA ASN A 302 2.61 17.64 8.44
C ASN A 302 2.00 16.23 8.48
N ILE A 303 2.06 15.53 9.62
CA ILE A 303 1.39 14.23 9.77
C ILE A 303 -0.13 14.41 9.69
N PHE A 304 -0.70 15.42 10.33
CA PHE A 304 -2.13 15.69 10.22
C PHE A 304 -2.56 15.97 8.78
N ALA A 305 -1.79 16.75 8.01
CA ALA A 305 -2.04 16.98 6.59
C ALA A 305 -2.02 15.66 5.77
N PHE A 306 -1.08 14.76 6.06
CA PHE A 306 -1.05 13.43 5.45
C PHE A 306 -2.32 12.62 5.77
N ILE A 307 -2.79 12.64 7.03
CA ILE A 307 -4.05 11.99 7.42
C ILE A 307 -5.24 12.60 6.69
N GLN A 308 -5.25 13.93 6.54
CA GLN A 308 -6.33 14.62 5.84
C GLN A 308 -6.41 14.20 4.37
N ASP A 309 -5.29 14.20 3.66
CA ASP A 309 -5.24 13.78 2.25
C ASP A 309 -5.55 12.29 2.09
N SER A 310 -5.09 11.45 3.01
CA SER A 310 -5.32 10.01 2.98
C SER A 310 -6.77 9.62 3.26
N LEU A 311 -7.48 10.38 4.09
CA LEU A 311 -8.91 10.17 4.32
C LEU A 311 -9.75 10.72 3.15
N ARG A 312 -9.39 11.88 2.60
CA ARG A 312 -10.09 12.49 1.46
C ARG A 312 -9.95 11.68 0.17
N SER A 313 -8.85 10.96 -0.02
CA SER A 313 -8.65 10.12 -1.21
C SER A 313 -9.60 8.91 -1.27
N PHE A 314 -10.20 8.51 -0.13
CA PHE A 314 -11.06 7.34 -0.06
C PHE A 314 -12.27 7.42 -1.01
N ILE A 315 -13.03 8.52 -0.97
CA ILE A 315 -14.26 8.68 -1.73
C ILE A 315 -14.01 8.52 -3.24
N PRO A 316 -13.12 9.31 -3.90
CA PRO A 316 -12.90 9.18 -5.34
C PRO A 316 -12.32 7.81 -5.71
N THR A 317 -11.46 7.23 -4.88
CA THR A 317 -10.84 5.92 -5.13
C THR A 317 -11.87 4.78 -5.09
N TYR A 318 -12.60 4.65 -3.98
CA TYR A 318 -13.47 3.50 -3.74
C TYR A 318 -14.78 3.59 -4.52
N THR A 319 -15.40 4.78 -4.62
CA THR A 319 -16.64 4.93 -5.38
C THR A 319 -16.44 4.65 -6.87
N ALA A 320 -15.29 5.01 -7.44
CA ALA A 320 -14.94 4.67 -8.82
C ALA A 320 -14.88 3.15 -9.05
N ILE A 321 -14.30 2.40 -8.11
CA ILE A 321 -14.28 0.93 -8.14
C ILE A 321 -15.70 0.38 -8.03
N VAL A 322 -16.46 0.79 -7.01
CA VAL A 322 -17.83 0.29 -6.80
C VAL A 322 -18.72 0.57 -8.01
N ASN A 323 -18.65 1.76 -8.61
CA ASN A 323 -19.46 2.11 -9.78
C ASN A 323 -19.14 1.25 -11.01
N ARG A 324 -17.89 0.78 -11.19
CA ARG A 324 -17.54 -0.17 -12.25
C ARG A 324 -18.11 -1.57 -12.02
N ARG A 325 -18.28 -1.98 -10.76
CA ARG A 325 -18.53 -3.39 -10.39
C ARG A 325 -19.95 -3.67 -9.91
N LYS A 326 -20.65 -2.69 -9.35
CA LYS A 326 -21.92 -2.89 -8.62
C LYS A 326 -23.03 -3.51 -9.48
N ASP A 327 -23.05 -3.23 -10.79
CA ASP A 327 -24.09 -3.69 -11.72
C ASP A 327 -23.67 -4.90 -12.58
N MET A 328 -22.47 -5.46 -12.36
CA MET A 328 -22.02 -6.63 -13.11
C MET A 328 -22.88 -7.86 -12.78
N PRO A 329 -23.31 -8.67 -13.76
CA PRO A 329 -23.99 -9.92 -13.48
C PRO A 329 -23.08 -10.88 -12.72
N PHE A 330 -23.65 -11.71 -11.86
CA PHE A 330 -22.93 -12.75 -11.13
C PHE A 330 -23.76 -14.02 -11.00
N THR A 331 -23.08 -15.17 -10.85
CA THR A 331 -23.73 -16.47 -10.67
C THR A 331 -23.91 -16.83 -9.19
N PRO A 332 -24.77 -17.81 -8.85
CA PRO A 332 -24.88 -18.31 -7.48
C PRO A 332 -23.55 -18.82 -6.90
N GLU A 333 -22.72 -19.47 -7.72
CA GLU A 333 -21.40 -19.96 -7.33
C GLU A 333 -20.46 -18.80 -6.98
N GLU A 334 -20.51 -17.71 -7.75
CA GLU A 334 -19.74 -16.51 -7.46
C GLU A 334 -20.19 -15.83 -6.16
N LYS A 335 -21.48 -15.91 -5.83
CA LYS A 335 -22.03 -15.44 -4.55
C LYS A 335 -21.58 -16.34 -3.40
N ASP A 336 -21.57 -17.66 -3.57
CA ASP A 336 -21.05 -18.61 -2.59
C ASP A 336 -19.56 -18.39 -2.31
N TRP A 337 -18.76 -18.16 -3.35
CA TRP A 337 -17.36 -17.78 -3.20
C TRP A 337 -17.18 -16.49 -2.38
N GLN A 338 -18.00 -15.46 -2.63
CA GLN A 338 -18.00 -14.26 -1.79
C GLN A 338 -18.28 -14.60 -0.32
N GLN A 339 -19.20 -15.51 -0.02
CA GLN A 339 -19.49 -15.91 1.36
C GLN A 339 -18.30 -16.62 2.02
N ILE A 340 -17.58 -17.46 1.27
CA ILE A 340 -16.35 -18.13 1.75
C ILE A 340 -15.25 -17.09 2.02
N ARG A 341 -15.04 -16.12 1.11
CA ARG A 341 -14.07 -15.02 1.32
C ARG A 341 -14.43 -14.14 2.51
N ARG A 342 -15.72 -13.86 2.72
CA ARG A 342 -16.20 -13.17 3.93
C ARG A 342 -15.98 -13.97 5.21
N GLY A 343 -16.05 -15.30 5.15
CA GLY A 343 -15.61 -16.18 6.24
C GLY A 343 -14.15 -15.92 6.63
N ARG A 344 -13.25 -15.77 5.65
CA ARG A 344 -11.84 -15.39 5.90
C ARG A 344 -11.68 -14.00 6.51
N TYR A 345 -12.55 -13.05 6.14
CA TYR A 345 -12.58 -11.72 6.74
C TYR A 345 -12.97 -11.78 8.23
N VAL A 346 -14.00 -12.58 8.57
CA VAL A 346 -14.42 -12.82 9.96
C VAL A 346 -13.33 -13.53 10.76
N GLU A 347 -12.68 -14.56 10.18
CA GLU A 347 -11.54 -15.25 10.80
C GLU A 347 -10.43 -14.26 11.19
N PHE A 348 -10.08 -13.34 10.30
CA PHE A 348 -9.07 -12.33 10.59
C PHE A 348 -9.49 -11.41 11.76
N ASN A 349 -10.69 -10.83 11.68
CA ASN A 349 -11.13 -9.85 12.66
C ASN A 349 -11.30 -10.44 14.07
N LEU A 350 -11.71 -11.70 14.19
CA LEU A 350 -11.90 -12.34 15.49
C LEU A 350 -10.61 -12.93 16.08
N VAL A 351 -9.64 -13.33 15.25
CA VAL A 351 -8.43 -14.03 15.71
C VAL A 351 -7.21 -13.11 15.78
N HIS A 352 -7.01 -12.25 14.78
CA HIS A 352 -5.75 -11.51 14.61
C HIS A 352 -5.89 -10.00 14.80
N ASP A 353 -7.06 -9.42 14.55
CA ASP A 353 -7.21 -7.96 14.61
C ASP A 353 -7.08 -7.42 16.04
N ARG A 354 -6.04 -6.61 16.25
CA ARG A 354 -5.73 -6.00 17.54
C ARG A 354 -6.85 -5.06 18.00
N GLY A 355 -7.46 -4.32 17.07
CA GLY A 355 -8.51 -3.36 17.37
C GLY A 355 -9.78 -4.03 17.91
N THR A 356 -10.25 -5.06 17.21
CA THR A 356 -11.42 -5.85 17.61
C THR A 356 -11.19 -6.56 18.93
N SER A 357 -10.05 -7.23 19.10
CA SER A 357 -9.72 -7.93 20.35
C SER A 357 -9.62 -6.97 21.53
N PHE A 358 -8.95 -5.82 21.37
CA PHE A 358 -8.88 -4.79 22.41
C PHE A 358 -10.27 -4.24 22.78
N GLY A 359 -11.09 -3.93 21.77
CA GLY A 359 -12.44 -3.40 21.97
C GLY A 359 -13.34 -4.36 22.75
N LEU A 360 -13.36 -5.64 22.38
CA LEU A 360 -14.20 -6.64 23.05
C LEU A 360 -13.76 -6.94 24.49
N ASN A 361 -12.46 -6.81 24.78
CA ASN A 361 -11.90 -7.01 26.12
C ASN A 361 -11.97 -5.75 27.00
N THR A 362 -12.35 -4.60 26.44
CA THR A 362 -12.45 -3.34 27.20
C THR A 362 -13.83 -3.23 27.88
N PRO A 363 -13.90 -3.18 29.22
CA PRO A 363 -15.17 -3.04 29.93
C PRO A 363 -15.93 -1.78 29.51
N GLY A 364 -17.23 -1.92 29.25
CA GLY A 364 -18.09 -0.79 28.85
C GLY A 364 -17.91 -0.32 27.40
N ALA A 365 -17.07 -0.99 26.60
CA ALA A 365 -17.01 -0.73 25.16
C ALA A 365 -18.32 -1.13 24.47
N ARG A 366 -18.73 -0.34 23.46
CA ARG A 366 -19.95 -0.60 22.69
C ARG A 366 -19.70 -1.74 21.69
N VAL A 367 -20.03 -2.97 22.09
CA VAL A 367 -19.84 -4.21 21.30
C VAL A 367 -20.44 -4.07 19.90
N GLU A 368 -21.63 -3.49 19.77
CA GLU A 368 -22.29 -3.27 18.47
C GLU A 368 -21.49 -2.37 17.52
N SER A 369 -20.73 -1.39 18.03
CA SER A 369 -19.85 -0.57 17.19
C SER A 369 -18.63 -1.37 16.71
N ILE A 370 -18.13 -2.29 17.53
CA ILE A 370 -16.96 -3.12 17.20
C ILE A 370 -17.33 -4.17 16.15
N LEU A 371 -18.46 -4.86 16.35
CA LEU A 371 -18.96 -5.91 15.45
C LEU A 371 -19.67 -5.37 14.20
N MET A 372 -19.79 -4.04 14.07
CA MET A 372 -20.20 -3.40 12.83
C MET A 372 -19.32 -3.82 11.64
N SER A 373 -18.05 -4.14 11.90
CA SER A 373 -17.08 -4.63 10.91
C SER A 373 -17.40 -6.00 10.32
N MET A 374 -18.31 -6.78 10.92
CA MET A 374 -18.67 -8.10 10.43
C MET A 374 -19.63 -8.00 9.24
N PRO A 375 -19.50 -8.82 8.19
CA PRO A 375 -20.47 -8.88 7.10
C PRO A 375 -21.84 -9.36 7.58
N LEU A 376 -22.89 -9.14 6.79
CA LEU A 376 -24.23 -9.62 7.13
C LEU A 376 -24.31 -11.15 7.11
N THR A 377 -23.62 -11.76 6.13
CA THR A 377 -23.52 -13.20 5.94
C THR A 377 -22.09 -13.61 5.61
N ALA A 378 -21.73 -14.82 6.04
CA ALA A 378 -20.47 -15.49 5.75
C ALA A 378 -20.68 -17.01 5.75
N ARG A 379 -19.81 -17.76 5.07
CA ARG A 379 -19.91 -19.22 4.92
C ARG A 379 -18.57 -19.88 5.20
N TRP A 380 -18.61 -21.05 5.82
CA TRP A 380 -17.45 -21.92 6.02
C TRP A 380 -17.77 -23.28 5.43
N GLU A 381 -16.87 -23.76 4.57
CA GLU A 381 -16.96 -25.08 3.97
C GLU A 381 -15.73 -25.90 4.34
N TYR A 382 -15.97 -27.17 4.63
CA TYR A 382 -14.91 -28.10 4.98
C TYR A 382 -14.09 -28.47 3.74
N MET A 383 -12.77 -28.29 3.81
CA MET A 383 -11.82 -28.66 2.74
C MET A 383 -12.18 -28.09 1.35
N HIS A 384 -12.73 -26.87 1.31
CA HIS A 384 -13.01 -26.19 0.06
C HIS A 384 -11.73 -25.59 -0.55
N ASP A 385 -11.33 -26.11 -1.71
CA ASP A 385 -10.27 -25.58 -2.54
C ASP A 385 -10.82 -25.15 -3.91
N PRO A 386 -10.49 -23.96 -4.41
CA PRO A 386 -10.94 -23.51 -5.72
C PRO A 386 -10.33 -24.35 -6.85
N ALA A 387 -11.09 -24.52 -7.93
CA ALA A 387 -10.63 -25.30 -9.09
C ALA A 387 -9.33 -24.71 -9.70
N PRO A 388 -8.33 -25.53 -10.05
CA PRO A 388 -7.11 -25.03 -10.67
C PRO A 388 -7.38 -24.23 -11.96
N GLY A 389 -6.72 -23.08 -12.09
CA GLY A 389 -6.90 -22.18 -13.24
C GLY A 389 -8.16 -21.30 -13.20
N SER A 390 -8.99 -21.41 -12.15
CA SER A 390 -10.16 -20.56 -11.97
C SER A 390 -9.82 -19.14 -11.50
N ARG A 391 -10.81 -18.23 -11.53
CA ARG A 391 -10.63 -16.84 -11.06
C ARG A 391 -10.43 -16.79 -9.54
N GLU A 392 -11.06 -17.70 -8.81
CA GLU A 392 -10.95 -17.91 -7.37
C GLU A 392 -9.54 -18.37 -7.00
N ALA A 393 -9.00 -19.37 -7.72
CA ALA A 393 -7.64 -19.85 -7.53
C ALA A 393 -6.60 -18.75 -7.80
N ARG A 394 -6.80 -17.95 -8.85
CA ARG A 394 -5.96 -16.78 -9.16
C ARG A 394 -5.92 -15.79 -8.00
N LEU A 395 -7.07 -15.48 -7.38
CA LEU A 395 -7.09 -14.59 -6.22
C LEU A 395 -6.30 -15.20 -5.07
N VAL A 396 -6.54 -16.47 -4.71
CA VAL A 396 -5.86 -17.14 -3.60
C VAL A 396 -4.34 -17.16 -3.78
N GLU A 397 -3.84 -17.38 -5.01
CA GLU A 397 -2.40 -17.32 -5.29
C GLU A 397 -1.80 -15.95 -4.94
N VAL A 398 -2.50 -14.87 -5.30
CA VAL A 398 -2.09 -13.49 -4.99
C VAL A 398 -2.17 -13.21 -3.49
N LEU A 399 -3.16 -13.75 -2.79
CA LEU A 399 -3.27 -13.57 -1.34
C LEU A 399 -2.20 -14.36 -0.57
N LYS A 400 -1.78 -15.52 -1.07
CA LYS A 400 -0.67 -16.30 -0.49
C LYS A 400 0.68 -15.65 -0.76
N ASN A 401 0.83 -14.99 -1.90
CA ASN A 401 2.06 -14.34 -2.33
C ASN A 401 1.78 -12.89 -2.72
N PRO A 402 1.67 -11.97 -1.74
CA PRO A 402 1.44 -10.55 -2.02
C PRO A 402 2.46 -10.01 -3.01
N LYS A 403 2.02 -9.68 -4.22
CA LYS A 403 2.85 -9.07 -5.26
C LYS A 403 2.81 -7.55 -5.10
N GLU A 404 3.87 -6.86 -5.49
CA GLU A 404 3.74 -5.43 -5.74
C GLU A 404 2.85 -5.22 -6.96
N MET A 405 1.67 -4.66 -6.73
CA MET A 405 0.74 -4.23 -7.78
C MET A 405 1.25 -2.92 -8.38
N THR A 406 2.47 -2.95 -8.94
CA THR A 406 3.03 -1.84 -9.71
C THR A 406 2.29 -1.73 -11.04
N GLN A 407 2.10 -0.50 -11.53
CA GLN A 407 1.65 -0.27 -12.90
C GLN A 407 2.48 -1.13 -13.84
N LEU A 408 1.81 -1.94 -14.68
CA LEU A 408 2.47 -2.64 -15.77
C LEU A 408 3.02 -1.58 -16.72
N THR A 409 4.32 -1.30 -16.63
CA THR A 409 4.98 -0.38 -17.57
C THR A 409 4.92 -1.00 -18.97
N PRO A 410 4.87 -0.19 -20.05
CA PRO A 410 4.96 -0.70 -21.42
C PRO A 410 6.13 -1.67 -21.59
N ARG A 411 7.26 -1.38 -20.93
CA ARG A 411 8.44 -2.24 -20.85
C ARG A 411 8.15 -3.62 -20.27
N LYS A 412 7.46 -3.71 -19.12
CA LYS A 412 7.09 -4.97 -18.48
C LYS A 412 6.10 -5.77 -19.34
N ILE A 413 5.12 -5.11 -19.94
CA ILE A 413 4.16 -5.76 -20.86
C ILE A 413 4.89 -6.38 -22.06
N LEU A 414 5.74 -5.61 -22.73
CA LEU A 414 6.49 -6.07 -23.90
C LEU A 414 7.46 -7.19 -23.56
N THR A 415 8.12 -7.11 -22.40
CA THR A 415 9.00 -8.18 -21.89
C THR A 415 8.21 -9.48 -21.68
N ALA A 416 7.07 -9.42 -21.01
CA ALA A 416 6.23 -10.59 -20.77
C ALA A 416 5.67 -11.20 -22.06
N LEU A 417 5.23 -10.36 -23.00
CA LEU A 417 4.75 -10.80 -24.32
C LEU A 417 5.85 -11.54 -25.08
N LEU A 418 7.05 -10.97 -25.16
CA LEU A 418 8.18 -11.58 -25.88
C LEU A 418 8.67 -12.86 -25.21
N ASN A 419 8.68 -12.92 -23.88
CA ASN A 419 9.00 -14.14 -23.15
C ASN A 419 8.02 -15.28 -23.48
N ARG A 420 6.72 -14.97 -23.53
CA ARG A 420 5.69 -15.95 -23.93
C ARG A 420 5.83 -16.39 -25.39
N ILE A 421 6.18 -15.48 -26.29
CA ILE A 421 6.43 -15.81 -27.71
C ILE A 421 7.66 -16.73 -27.82
N SER A 422 8.75 -16.43 -27.11
CA SER A 422 9.96 -17.26 -27.14
C SER A 422 9.78 -18.67 -26.57
N SER A 423 8.79 -18.86 -25.69
CA SER A 423 8.48 -20.17 -25.10
C SER A 423 7.48 -21.00 -25.90
N ILE A 424 7.03 -20.56 -27.08
CA ILE A 424 6.08 -21.32 -27.91
C ILE A 424 6.76 -22.62 -28.38
N PRO A 425 6.18 -23.80 -28.06
CA PRO A 425 6.68 -25.06 -28.58
C PRO A 425 6.34 -25.17 -30.07
N LEU A 426 7.32 -25.50 -30.91
CA LEU A 426 7.11 -25.83 -32.31
C LEU A 426 6.82 -27.33 -32.39
N SER A 427 5.58 -27.71 -32.73
CA SER A 427 5.19 -29.12 -32.82
C SER A 427 5.63 -29.72 -34.17
N SER A 428 6.40 -30.80 -34.15
CA SER A 428 6.42 -31.78 -35.26
C SER A 428 5.42 -32.92 -35.06
N ASP A 429 4.90 -33.12 -33.85
CA ASP A 429 4.06 -34.28 -33.54
C ASP A 429 2.96 -33.91 -32.53
N ASP A 430 1.70 -33.84 -32.97
CA ASP A 430 0.52 -33.90 -32.11
C ASP A 430 -0.45 -34.97 -32.67
N PRO A 431 -0.71 -36.08 -31.95
CA PRO A 431 -1.62 -37.15 -32.39
C PRO A 431 -3.12 -36.77 -32.42
N SER A 432 -3.49 -35.53 -32.11
CA SER A 432 -4.88 -35.17 -31.75
C SER A 432 -5.54 -34.06 -32.59
N SER A 433 -5.22 -33.94 -33.88
CA SER A 433 -5.97 -33.06 -34.80
C SER A 433 -6.61 -33.82 -35.97
N PRO A 434 -7.88 -33.51 -36.34
CA PRO A 434 -8.58 -34.22 -37.41
C PRO A 434 -8.05 -33.78 -38.78
N SER A 435 -7.62 -34.75 -39.57
CA SER A 435 -7.05 -34.55 -40.91
C SER A 435 -8.00 -33.81 -41.85
N PRO A 436 -7.58 -32.70 -42.50
CA PRO A 436 -8.24 -32.21 -43.69
C PRO A 436 -7.76 -33.04 -44.89
N ASN A 437 -8.71 -33.66 -45.58
CA ASN A 437 -8.53 -34.36 -46.86
C ASN A 437 -7.73 -33.50 -47.86
N ILE A 438 -6.49 -33.89 -48.17
CA ILE A 438 -5.79 -33.48 -49.39
C ILE A 438 -5.16 -34.73 -50.00
N LYS A 439 -5.47 -34.92 -51.28
CA LYS A 439 -5.16 -36.07 -52.11
C LYS A 439 -3.64 -36.31 -52.25
N SER A 440 -3.33 -37.59 -52.38
CA SER A 440 -2.05 -38.21 -52.70
C SER A 440 -1.33 -37.61 -53.91
N GLU A 441 -0.04 -37.33 -53.77
CA GLU A 441 0.98 -37.41 -54.82
C GLU A 441 2.36 -37.69 -54.21
N SER A 442 3.22 -38.34 -54.99
CA SER A 442 4.42 -39.16 -54.71
C SER A 442 5.63 -38.51 -54.00
N PRO A 443 6.60 -39.31 -53.48
CA PRO A 443 7.74 -38.81 -52.72
C PRO A 443 8.89 -38.39 -53.64
N GLU A 444 9.07 -37.10 -53.85
CA GLU A 444 10.32 -36.53 -54.35
C GLU A 444 11.01 -35.69 -53.27
N THR A 445 12.29 -35.94 -53.12
CA THR A 445 13.26 -35.26 -52.25
C THR A 445 13.14 -33.74 -52.34
N SER A 446 12.73 -33.07 -51.25
CA SER A 446 12.81 -31.61 -51.14
C SER A 446 13.25 -31.17 -49.75
N SER A 447 14.31 -30.37 -49.72
CA SER A 447 14.80 -29.59 -48.59
C SER A 447 13.66 -28.77 -47.97
N SER A 448 13.42 -28.95 -46.67
CA SER A 448 12.32 -28.34 -45.91
C SER A 448 12.45 -26.81 -45.82
N ASN A 449 11.88 -26.10 -46.78
CA ASN A 449 11.66 -24.65 -46.74
C ASN A 449 10.23 -24.34 -46.25
N SER A 450 9.82 -24.97 -45.14
CA SER A 450 8.50 -24.73 -44.55
C SER A 450 8.58 -23.56 -43.58
N ASN A 451 7.69 -22.58 -43.75
CA ASN A 451 7.61 -21.40 -42.89
C ASN A 451 7.37 -21.84 -41.42
N PRO A 452 8.28 -21.55 -40.47
CA PRO A 452 8.21 -22.03 -39.09
C PRO A 452 7.00 -21.46 -38.34
N LEU A 453 6.46 -20.32 -38.77
CA LEU A 453 5.27 -19.72 -38.18
C LEU A 453 4.00 -20.53 -38.46
N ARG A 454 4.00 -21.45 -39.45
CA ARG A 454 2.88 -22.38 -39.68
C ARG A 454 2.78 -23.45 -38.59
N LEU A 455 3.91 -23.77 -37.95
CA LEU A 455 4.00 -24.77 -36.88
C LEU A 455 3.59 -24.22 -35.50
N VAL A 456 3.23 -22.93 -35.43
CA VAL A 456 2.73 -22.30 -34.19
C VAL A 456 1.30 -22.79 -33.91
N PRO A 457 1.05 -23.38 -32.72
CA PRO A 457 -0.28 -23.82 -32.33
C PRO A 457 -1.31 -22.68 -32.41
N ILE A 458 -2.54 -23.00 -32.81
CA ILE A 458 -3.64 -22.02 -32.95
C ILE A 458 -3.84 -21.23 -31.64
N SER A 459 -3.67 -21.90 -30.49
CA SER A 459 -3.76 -21.30 -29.15
C SER A 459 -2.77 -20.16 -28.91
N HIS A 460 -1.64 -20.08 -29.63
CA HIS A 460 -0.60 -19.08 -29.43
C HIS A 460 -0.54 -18.00 -30.53
N ARG A 461 -1.30 -18.16 -31.63
CA ARG A 461 -1.31 -17.19 -32.74
C ARG A 461 -1.73 -15.78 -32.32
N HIS A 462 -2.60 -15.67 -31.32
CA HIS A 462 -3.03 -14.37 -30.79
C HIS A 462 -1.85 -13.54 -30.26
N LEU A 463 -0.79 -14.15 -29.72
CA LEU A 463 0.39 -13.43 -29.22
C LEU A 463 1.15 -12.72 -30.36
N LEU A 464 1.25 -13.37 -31.53
CA LEU A 464 1.87 -12.78 -32.73
C LEU A 464 1.01 -11.66 -33.31
N ILE A 465 -0.31 -11.81 -33.25
CA ILE A 465 -1.25 -10.74 -33.64
C ILE A 465 -1.11 -9.55 -32.69
N THR A 466 -1.06 -9.79 -31.37
CA THR A 466 -0.80 -8.73 -30.38
C THR A 466 0.51 -8.03 -30.65
N LEU A 467 1.60 -8.77 -30.94
CA LEU A 467 2.88 -8.17 -31.30
C LEU A 467 2.79 -7.30 -32.58
N HIS A 468 2.04 -7.77 -33.59
CA HIS A 468 1.79 -7.00 -34.81
C HIS A 468 0.97 -5.74 -34.57
N VAL A 469 -0.06 -5.79 -33.72
CA VAL A 469 -0.87 -4.63 -33.34
C VAL A 469 -0.03 -3.59 -32.58
N LEU A 470 0.87 -4.03 -31.71
CA LEU A 470 1.78 -3.13 -30.98
C LEU A 470 2.85 -2.50 -31.88
N PHE A 471 3.23 -3.17 -32.98
CA PHE A 471 4.28 -2.74 -33.90
C PHE A 471 3.87 -2.92 -35.39
N PRO A 472 2.85 -2.20 -35.87
CA PRO A 472 2.18 -2.47 -37.15
C PRO A 472 3.10 -2.31 -38.37
N GLY A 473 4.09 -1.43 -38.29
CA GLY A 473 5.07 -1.19 -39.36
C GLY A 473 6.41 -1.91 -39.22
N MET A 474 6.62 -2.71 -38.16
CA MET A 474 7.95 -3.30 -37.88
C MET A 474 7.98 -4.82 -37.90
N VAL A 475 6.90 -5.49 -37.51
CA VAL A 475 6.90 -6.96 -37.38
C VAL A 475 7.06 -7.68 -38.72
N LEU A 476 6.28 -7.30 -39.74
CA LEU A 476 6.39 -7.94 -41.06
C LEU A 476 7.75 -7.65 -41.72
N PRO A 477 8.28 -6.41 -41.72
CA PRO A 477 9.63 -6.15 -42.20
C PRO A 477 10.74 -6.85 -41.41
N ALA A 478 10.55 -7.08 -40.10
CA ALA A 478 11.50 -7.84 -39.29
C ALA A 478 11.53 -9.32 -39.72
N PHE A 479 10.37 -9.92 -39.99
CA PHE A 479 10.29 -11.27 -40.55
C PHE A 479 10.86 -11.36 -41.97
N ASP A 480 10.66 -10.36 -42.84
CA ASP A 480 11.26 -10.33 -44.19
C ASP A 480 12.80 -10.32 -44.15
N LEU A 481 13.40 -9.62 -43.17
CA LEU A 481 14.86 -9.64 -42.98
C LEU A 481 15.39 -11.04 -42.60
N LEU A 482 14.64 -11.77 -41.78
CA LEU A 482 14.96 -13.14 -41.38
C LEU A 482 14.77 -14.10 -42.56
N ASP A 483 13.63 -14.05 -43.23
CA ASP A 483 13.29 -14.93 -44.37
C ASP A 483 14.34 -14.85 -45.49
N ARG A 484 14.84 -13.63 -45.77
CA ARG A 484 15.91 -13.38 -46.75
C ARG A 484 17.33 -13.67 -46.23
N LYS A 485 17.49 -14.14 -45.00
CA LYS A 485 18.78 -14.40 -44.33
C LYS A 485 19.74 -13.21 -44.35
N LEU A 486 19.23 -12.00 -44.15
CA LEU A 486 19.99 -10.74 -44.22
C LEU A 486 20.70 -10.37 -42.91
N ILE A 487 20.64 -11.23 -41.90
CA ILE A 487 21.20 -10.99 -40.57
C ILE A 487 22.40 -11.89 -40.36
N THR A 488 23.54 -11.29 -40.01
CA THR A 488 24.76 -12.01 -39.63
C THR A 488 25.11 -11.73 -38.17
N ARG A 489 25.16 -12.77 -37.36
CA ARG A 489 25.63 -12.77 -35.98
C ARG A 489 27.16 -12.88 -35.97
N LEU A 490 27.83 -11.93 -35.34
CA LEU A 490 29.28 -11.95 -35.18
C LEU A 490 29.67 -12.58 -33.85
N LEU A 491 30.47 -13.64 -33.90
CA LEU A 491 31.00 -14.33 -32.73
C LEU A 491 32.49 -14.03 -32.60
N LEU A 492 32.90 -13.49 -31.45
CA LEU A 492 34.31 -13.20 -31.20
C LEU A 492 35.07 -14.49 -30.95
N ASP A 493 36.08 -14.76 -31.78
CA ASP A 493 36.99 -15.88 -31.57
C ASP A 493 38.34 -15.36 -31.07
N SER A 494 38.59 -15.51 -29.77
CA SER A 494 39.84 -15.10 -29.12
C SER A 494 41.07 -15.88 -29.59
N SER A 495 40.90 -16.97 -30.35
CA SER A 495 42.00 -17.76 -30.93
C SER A 495 42.50 -17.21 -32.28
N LEU A 496 41.75 -16.32 -32.94
CA LEU A 496 42.10 -15.72 -34.24
C LEU A 496 43.00 -14.47 -34.14
N ASN A 497 43.58 -14.18 -32.96
CA ASN A 497 44.51 -13.07 -32.83
C ASN A 497 45.81 -13.39 -33.60
N TRP A 498 46.22 -12.50 -34.50
CA TRP A 498 47.41 -12.65 -35.33
C TRP A 498 48.68 -12.81 -34.47
N ILE A 499 49.31 -13.99 -34.54
CA ILE A 499 50.65 -14.21 -33.99
C ILE A 499 51.64 -13.56 -34.96
N LYS A 500 52.38 -12.54 -34.50
CA LYS A 500 53.55 -12.01 -35.21
C LYS A 500 54.55 -13.16 -35.44
N PRO A 501 55.04 -13.39 -36.67
CA PRO A 501 56.12 -14.35 -36.87
C PRO A 501 57.43 -13.75 -36.35
N GLU A 502 57.97 -14.29 -35.26
CA GLU A 502 59.38 -14.08 -34.92
C GLU A 502 60.26 -15.09 -35.66
N PRO A 503 61.45 -14.68 -36.14
CA PRO A 503 62.32 -15.56 -36.91
C PRO A 503 63.10 -16.51 -36.00
N GLY A 504 62.78 -17.80 -36.11
CA GLY A 504 63.72 -18.88 -35.81
C GLY A 504 63.51 -19.59 -34.47
N THR A 505 62.72 -20.66 -34.49
CA THR A 505 63.00 -21.87 -33.70
C THR A 505 62.26 -23.07 -34.32
N LYS A 506 62.92 -24.23 -34.32
CA LYS A 506 62.50 -25.46 -35.01
C LYS A 506 61.24 -26.09 -34.39
N GLU A 507 60.35 -26.58 -35.25
CA GLU A 507 59.18 -27.38 -34.90
C GLU A 507 59.56 -28.80 -34.41
N GLU A 508 58.90 -29.26 -33.35
CA GLU A 508 58.60 -30.69 -33.12
C GLU A 508 57.06 -30.86 -33.09
N PRO A 509 56.50 -31.97 -33.62
CA PRO A 509 55.06 -32.13 -33.76
C PRO A 509 54.47 -32.82 -32.52
N GLU A 510 53.69 -32.11 -31.71
CA GLU A 510 52.81 -32.74 -30.72
C GLU A 510 51.45 -33.10 -31.33
N THR A 511 51.18 -34.40 -31.29
CA THR A 511 49.94 -35.08 -31.66
C THR A 511 48.83 -34.88 -30.62
N SER A 512 47.66 -34.34 -31.03
CA SER A 512 46.29 -34.82 -30.72
C SER A 512 45.26 -33.68 -30.67
N PRO A 513 44.07 -33.84 -31.29
CA PRO A 513 43.00 -32.84 -31.22
C PRO A 513 42.22 -32.97 -29.90
N LYS A 514 42.33 -31.97 -29.02
CA LYS A 514 41.41 -31.85 -27.88
C LYS A 514 40.04 -31.37 -28.38
N ALA A 515 39.03 -32.20 -28.18
CA ALA A 515 37.65 -31.91 -28.49
C ALA A 515 37.16 -30.67 -27.72
N TYR A 516 36.76 -29.63 -28.46
CA TYR A 516 36.14 -28.43 -27.91
C TYR A 516 34.64 -28.66 -27.71
N THR A 517 34.17 -28.44 -26.48
CA THR A 517 32.74 -28.41 -26.15
C THR A 517 32.24 -26.98 -26.29
N PRO A 518 31.16 -26.71 -27.06
CA PRO A 518 30.71 -25.34 -27.29
C PRO A 518 29.93 -24.81 -26.07
N SER A 519 30.54 -23.92 -25.30
CA SER A 519 29.81 -23.03 -24.39
C SER A 519 29.00 -22.01 -25.20
N LYS A 520 27.71 -21.81 -24.88
CA LYS A 520 26.85 -20.75 -25.45
C LYS A 520 27.52 -19.37 -25.35
N GLN A 521 28.21 -18.93 -26.40
CA GLN A 521 28.69 -17.56 -26.52
C GLN A 521 27.54 -16.69 -27.02
N THR A 522 27.08 -15.75 -26.20
CA THR A 522 26.10 -14.73 -26.61
C THR A 522 26.81 -13.73 -27.53
N ALA A 523 26.27 -13.51 -28.73
CA ALA A 523 26.87 -12.55 -29.66
C ALA A 523 26.80 -11.12 -29.12
N GLU A 524 27.89 -10.37 -29.29
CA GLU A 524 27.96 -8.97 -28.85
C GLU A 524 27.34 -8.01 -29.88
N VAL A 525 27.38 -8.37 -31.18
CA VAL A 525 27.01 -7.50 -32.31
C VAL A 525 26.39 -8.29 -33.47
N TYR A 526 25.38 -7.71 -34.13
CA TYR A 526 24.77 -8.22 -35.36
C TYR A 526 24.95 -7.23 -36.50
N VAL A 527 25.17 -7.74 -37.70
CA VAL A 527 25.21 -6.98 -38.95
C VAL A 527 23.96 -7.33 -39.77
N VAL A 528 23.19 -6.31 -40.15
CA VAL A 528 21.94 -6.47 -40.91
C VAL A 528 22.07 -5.77 -42.26
N TYR A 529 21.98 -6.54 -43.33
CA TYR A 529 22.09 -6.02 -44.70
C TYR A 529 20.76 -5.45 -45.21
N SER A 530 20.83 -4.38 -46.00
CA SER A 530 19.64 -3.78 -46.61
C SER A 530 19.05 -4.69 -47.70
N SER A 531 17.74 -4.94 -47.62
CA SER A 531 17.00 -5.68 -48.65
C SER A 531 17.03 -5.01 -50.04
N ALA A 532 17.19 -3.68 -50.09
CA ALA A 532 17.31 -2.93 -51.34
C ALA A 532 18.63 -3.21 -52.08
N SER A 533 19.71 -3.55 -51.37
CA SER A 533 21.01 -3.86 -51.97
C SER A 533 21.11 -5.31 -52.44
N HIS A 534 20.29 -6.23 -51.91
CA HIS A 534 20.40 -7.65 -52.24
C HIS A 534 19.79 -8.00 -53.61
N ASN A 535 18.81 -7.22 -54.09
CA ASN A 535 18.15 -7.44 -55.38
C ASN A 535 18.99 -7.04 -56.62
N ASN A 536 20.06 -6.24 -56.46
CA ASN A 536 20.82 -5.71 -57.60
C ASN A 536 21.90 -6.66 -58.16
N ASN A 537 22.09 -7.85 -57.58
CA ASN A 537 23.12 -8.79 -58.05
C ASN A 537 22.64 -9.81 -59.10
N GLN A 538 21.39 -9.72 -59.59
CA GLN A 538 20.88 -10.64 -60.63
C GLN A 538 20.56 -10.00 -61.99
N GLY A 539 20.90 -8.73 -62.22
CA GLY A 539 20.64 -8.10 -63.53
C GLY A 539 21.63 -7.00 -63.87
N LEU A 540 22.16 -7.07 -65.10
CA LEU A 540 23.01 -6.10 -65.81
C LEU A 540 24.52 -6.12 -65.53
N LYS A 541 25.22 -6.89 -66.38
CA LYS A 541 26.53 -6.48 -66.89
C LYS A 541 26.34 -5.29 -67.84
N GLN A 542 26.58 -4.06 -67.39
CA GLN A 542 27.05 -2.97 -68.25
C GLN A 542 27.56 -1.78 -67.42
N GLY A 543 28.86 -1.48 -67.59
CA GLY A 543 29.45 -0.13 -67.62
C GLY A 543 29.45 0.75 -66.36
N GLY A 544 30.64 1.07 -65.86
CA GLY A 544 30.92 2.30 -65.11
C GLY A 544 31.27 2.08 -63.63
N GLY A 545 32.54 2.29 -63.28
CA GLY A 545 33.07 2.11 -61.93
C GLY A 545 32.56 3.15 -60.92
N TYR A 546 31.63 2.72 -60.07
CA TYR A 546 31.54 3.11 -58.67
C TYR A 546 31.10 1.87 -57.90
N SER A 547 31.95 1.35 -57.00
CA SER A 547 31.58 0.27 -56.10
C SER A 547 30.44 0.75 -55.19
N THR A 548 29.20 0.38 -55.49
CA THR A 548 28.05 0.59 -54.61
C THR A 548 28.28 -0.22 -53.34
N ARG A 549 28.86 0.40 -52.32
CA ARG A 549 29.11 -0.21 -50.99
C ARG A 549 27.77 -0.73 -50.47
N GLN A 550 27.68 -2.04 -50.22
CA GLN A 550 26.46 -2.68 -49.73
C GLN A 550 26.05 -2.03 -48.41
N LYS A 551 24.82 -1.51 -48.32
CA LYS A 551 24.38 -0.81 -47.11
C LYS A 551 24.07 -1.82 -46.01
N TYR A 552 24.78 -1.72 -44.89
CA TYR A 552 24.58 -2.57 -43.72
C TYR A 552 24.31 -1.72 -42.46
N TYR A 553 23.69 -2.33 -41.45
CA TYR A 553 23.38 -1.71 -40.17
C TYR A 553 23.93 -2.56 -39.05
N ILE A 554 24.45 -1.93 -38.02
CA ILE A 554 25.01 -2.59 -36.83
C ILE A 554 23.95 -2.53 -35.74
N VAL A 555 23.70 -3.66 -35.09
CA VAL A 555 22.73 -3.81 -34.01
C VAL A 555 23.41 -4.43 -32.80
N SER A 556 23.25 -3.82 -31.61
CA SER A 556 23.61 -4.45 -30.34
C SER A 556 22.37 -4.60 -29.46
N LEU A 557 22.03 -5.84 -29.10
CA LEU A 557 20.91 -6.14 -28.21
C LEU A 557 21.21 -5.80 -26.74
N LYS A 558 22.50 -5.84 -26.34
CA LYS A 558 22.94 -5.54 -24.96
C LYS A 558 22.92 -4.04 -24.68
N ALA A 559 23.48 -3.24 -25.58
CA ALA A 559 23.43 -1.77 -25.50
C ALA A 559 22.10 -1.18 -26.01
N TRP A 560 21.24 -2.03 -26.60
CA TRP A 560 19.96 -1.66 -27.20
C TRP A 560 20.06 -0.52 -28.21
N ASN A 561 20.84 -0.73 -29.27
CA ASN A 561 21.04 0.27 -30.31
C ASN A 561 21.03 -0.30 -31.73
N CYS A 562 20.77 0.57 -32.71
CA CYS A 562 20.89 0.27 -34.12
C CYS A 562 21.38 1.50 -34.90
N THR A 563 22.30 1.32 -35.85
CA THR A 563 22.81 2.43 -36.68
C THR A 563 21.84 2.90 -37.78
N CYS A 564 20.61 2.36 -37.83
CA CYS A 564 19.62 2.79 -38.83
C CYS A 564 18.96 4.12 -38.47
N ALA A 565 18.64 4.92 -39.49
CA ALA A 565 17.99 6.23 -39.31
C ALA A 565 16.67 6.13 -38.54
N ALA A 566 15.88 5.08 -38.76
CA ALA A 566 14.61 4.87 -38.04
C ALA A 566 14.82 4.75 -36.52
N PHE A 567 15.91 4.10 -36.09
CA PHE A 567 16.25 4.00 -34.67
C PHE A 567 16.72 5.35 -34.13
N ALA A 568 17.56 6.08 -34.87
CA ALA A 568 17.99 7.42 -34.50
C ALA A 568 16.79 8.40 -34.32
N PHE A 569 15.83 8.39 -35.23
CA PHE A 569 14.61 9.20 -35.08
C PHE A 569 13.76 8.77 -33.87
N ALA A 570 13.62 7.46 -33.63
CA ALA A 570 12.92 6.95 -32.45
C ALA A 570 13.59 7.38 -31.14
N THR A 571 14.93 7.42 -31.10
CA THR A 571 15.65 7.92 -29.91
C THR A 571 15.43 9.41 -29.68
N VAL A 572 15.42 10.23 -30.72
CA VAL A 572 15.22 11.69 -30.61
C VAL A 572 13.79 12.03 -30.17
N GLN A 573 12.78 11.29 -30.65
CA GLN A 573 11.39 11.46 -30.21
C GLN A 573 11.16 10.99 -28.75
N GLY A 574 12.05 10.17 -28.21
CA GLY A 574 12.01 9.71 -26.82
C GLY A 574 12.64 10.68 -25.81
N VAL A 575 13.39 11.69 -26.27
CA VAL A 575 14.03 12.70 -25.41
C VAL A 575 13.14 13.95 -25.33
N PRO A 576 12.65 14.35 -24.15
CA PRO A 576 11.95 15.62 -24.02
C PRO A 576 12.94 16.77 -24.24
N ILE A 577 12.67 17.61 -25.24
CA ILE A 577 13.39 18.88 -25.43
C ILE A 577 12.86 19.84 -24.36
N SER A 578 13.61 20.02 -23.28
CA SER A 578 13.52 21.21 -22.44
C SER A 578 14.81 21.99 -22.59
N ASP A 579 14.69 23.25 -23.01
CA ASP A 579 15.73 24.26 -22.86
C ASP A 579 16.04 24.40 -21.36
N ASP A 580 17.08 23.71 -20.89
CA ASP A 580 17.93 24.14 -19.79
C ASP A 580 19.14 23.20 -19.70
N ASN A 581 20.31 23.79 -19.46
CA ASN A 581 21.61 23.14 -19.42
C ASN A 581 21.62 21.92 -18.49
N ILE A 582 21.64 20.71 -19.07
CA ILE A 582 21.85 19.46 -18.33
C ILE A 582 23.34 19.35 -18.00
N ASN A 583 23.68 19.64 -16.74
CA ASN A 583 24.92 19.17 -16.16
C ASN A 583 24.76 17.67 -15.87
N ILE A 584 25.50 16.83 -16.59
CA ILE A 584 25.50 15.37 -16.41
C ILE A 584 26.41 15.07 -15.23
N ASP A 585 25.87 15.13 -14.01
CA ASP A 585 26.54 14.56 -12.84
C ASP A 585 26.22 13.05 -12.79
N ILE A 586 27.26 12.25 -13.05
CA ILE A 586 27.23 10.79 -13.00
C ILE A 586 27.40 10.38 -11.54
N ASP A 587 26.30 10.14 -10.83
CA ASP A 587 26.34 9.57 -9.48
C ASP A 587 26.18 8.04 -9.58
N ILE A 588 27.28 7.32 -9.37
CA ILE A 588 27.32 5.86 -9.38
C ILE A 588 27.09 5.38 -7.95
N SER A 589 25.82 5.25 -7.54
CA SER A 589 25.47 4.47 -6.36
C SER A 589 25.23 3.02 -6.77
N GLU A 590 26.12 2.12 -6.34
CA GLU A 590 26.02 0.67 -6.53
C GLU A 590 24.78 0.10 -5.84
N GLU A 591 23.68 -0.06 -6.58
CA GLU A 591 22.58 -0.93 -6.16
C GLU A 591 22.92 -2.40 -6.39
N THR A 592 22.80 -3.16 -5.32
CA THR A 592 23.11 -4.58 -5.16
C THR A 592 22.51 -5.48 -6.25
N LYS A 593 23.41 -6.25 -6.88
CA LYS A 593 23.18 -7.38 -7.79
C LYS A 593 22.03 -8.31 -7.33
N LYS A 594 20.85 -8.17 -7.94
CA LYS A 594 19.98 -9.33 -8.22
C LYS A 594 20.29 -9.81 -9.64
N GLU A 595 20.42 -11.12 -9.79
CA GLU A 595 20.87 -11.80 -11.00
C GLU A 595 20.05 -11.43 -12.25
N ASN A 596 20.74 -11.37 -13.38
CA ASN A 596 20.34 -10.90 -14.72
C ASN A 596 18.99 -11.46 -15.24
N GLU A 597 17.85 -10.87 -14.89
CA GLU A 597 16.60 -11.08 -15.62
C GLU A 597 16.51 -10.13 -16.84
N TRP A 598 16.35 -10.69 -18.04
CA TRP A 598 16.27 -9.90 -19.28
C TRP A 598 14.98 -9.07 -19.33
N SER A 599 15.10 -7.82 -19.78
CA SER A 599 13.96 -6.95 -20.07
C SER A 599 14.09 -6.27 -21.45
N PHE A 600 12.94 -6.03 -22.08
CA PHE A 600 12.85 -5.27 -23.32
C PHE A 600 13.44 -3.87 -23.11
N GLY A 601 14.30 -3.39 -24.01
CA GLY A 601 15.06 -2.13 -23.83
C GLY A 601 16.52 -2.29 -23.40
N GLY A 602 16.97 -3.50 -23.02
CA GLY A 602 18.37 -3.71 -22.62
C GLY A 602 18.74 -2.95 -21.34
N LEU A 603 19.98 -2.45 -21.23
CA LEU A 603 20.49 -1.75 -20.03
C LEU A 603 20.12 -0.26 -19.93
N THR A 604 19.15 0.22 -20.71
CA THR A 604 18.74 1.64 -20.67
C THR A 604 18.38 2.09 -19.25
N LEU A 605 19.02 3.18 -18.78
CA LEU A 605 18.94 3.78 -17.43
C LEU A 605 17.56 4.30 -17.04
N ASP A 606 16.62 4.38 -18.00
CA ASP A 606 15.28 4.95 -17.79
C ASP A 606 14.30 3.94 -17.18
N ASN A 607 14.66 3.29 -16.07
CA ASN A 607 13.70 2.47 -15.31
C ASN A 607 12.58 3.30 -14.66
N ASN A 608 12.67 4.65 -14.71
CA ASN A 608 11.71 5.61 -14.14
C ASN A 608 10.97 6.47 -15.18
N SER A 609 10.92 6.10 -16.46
CA SER A 609 10.24 6.91 -17.52
C SER A 609 8.71 6.96 -17.44
N ASN A 610 8.12 6.68 -16.28
CA ASN A 610 6.69 6.86 -16.04
C ASN A 610 6.23 8.32 -16.05
N GLU A 611 7.14 9.31 -16.03
CA GLU A 611 6.73 10.71 -15.90
C GLU A 611 6.64 11.50 -17.23
N LYS A 612 7.29 11.08 -18.33
CA LYS A 612 7.29 11.88 -19.58
C LYS A 612 7.39 11.04 -20.86
N GLY A 613 6.29 10.41 -21.26
CA GLY A 613 5.86 10.16 -22.66
C GLY A 613 6.77 9.47 -23.69
N GLY A 614 8.05 9.20 -23.44
CA GLY A 614 8.99 8.59 -24.39
C GLY A 614 8.98 7.07 -24.32
N GLY A 615 8.53 6.40 -25.38
CA GLY A 615 8.63 4.94 -25.50
C GLY A 615 10.07 4.47 -25.74
N ILE A 616 10.37 3.20 -25.43
CA ILE A 616 11.68 2.59 -25.71
C ILE A 616 11.91 2.57 -27.23
N PRO A 617 13.02 3.13 -27.74
CA PRO A 617 13.28 3.18 -29.16
C PRO A 617 13.46 1.77 -29.73
N ILE A 618 12.81 1.50 -30.86
CA ILE A 618 12.89 0.21 -31.55
C ILE A 618 12.80 0.41 -33.06
N CYS A 619 13.43 -0.48 -33.82
CA CYS A 619 13.33 -0.53 -35.27
C CYS A 619 13.19 -2.00 -35.73
N LYS A 620 12.85 -2.21 -37.01
CA LYS A 620 12.74 -3.55 -37.60
C LYS A 620 14.01 -4.40 -37.48
N HIS A 621 15.20 -3.80 -37.57
CA HIS A 621 16.48 -4.54 -37.48
C HIS A 621 16.71 -5.06 -36.05
N LEU A 622 16.46 -4.21 -35.05
CA LEU A 622 16.58 -4.55 -33.64
C LEU A 622 15.54 -5.60 -33.25
N LEU A 623 14.29 -5.44 -33.71
CA LEU A 623 13.22 -6.42 -33.49
C LEU A 623 13.54 -7.78 -34.13
N ALA A 624 14.09 -7.80 -35.35
CA ALA A 624 14.46 -9.04 -36.03
C ALA A 624 15.59 -9.79 -35.30
N CYS A 625 16.66 -9.08 -34.91
CA CYS A 625 17.75 -9.67 -34.13
C CYS A 625 17.25 -10.18 -32.76
N LEU A 626 16.37 -9.42 -32.10
CA LEU A 626 15.80 -9.80 -30.82
C LEU A 626 14.94 -11.07 -30.92
N LEU A 627 14.07 -11.15 -31.92
CA LEU A 627 13.22 -12.33 -32.14
C LEU A 627 14.06 -13.57 -32.47
N ALA A 628 15.11 -13.44 -33.29
CA ALA A 628 16.00 -14.55 -33.60
C ALA A 628 16.83 -15.03 -32.39
N GLU A 629 17.26 -14.11 -31.53
CA GLU A 629 18.00 -14.47 -30.31
C GLU A 629 17.10 -15.16 -29.28
N ARG A 630 15.91 -14.58 -29.02
CA ARG A 630 15.00 -15.08 -27.97
C ARG A 630 14.22 -16.30 -28.41
N TRP A 631 13.83 -16.37 -29.68
CA TRP A 631 13.09 -17.50 -30.26
C TRP A 631 13.99 -18.33 -31.20
N SER A 632 15.19 -18.67 -30.70
CA SER A 632 16.23 -19.35 -31.46
C SER A 632 15.79 -20.68 -32.07
N ASN A 633 14.93 -21.43 -31.37
CA ASN A 633 14.38 -22.70 -31.89
C ASN A 633 13.52 -22.52 -33.15
N ALA A 634 12.92 -21.34 -33.38
CA ALA A 634 12.07 -21.06 -34.55
C ALA A 634 12.78 -20.24 -35.62
N LEU A 635 13.50 -19.21 -35.20
CA LEU A 635 14.02 -18.15 -36.06
C LEU A 635 15.55 -18.08 -36.07
N GLY A 636 16.23 -18.88 -35.25
CA GLY A 636 17.69 -18.88 -35.16
C GLY A 636 18.38 -19.35 -36.45
N GLU A 637 17.79 -20.32 -37.17
CA GLU A 637 18.33 -20.86 -38.43
C GLU A 637 18.33 -19.84 -39.59
N TYR A 638 17.62 -18.73 -39.42
CA TYR A 638 17.53 -17.64 -40.40
C TYR A 638 18.61 -16.57 -40.20
N VAL A 639 19.46 -16.73 -39.19
CA VAL A 639 20.60 -15.86 -38.92
C VAL A 639 21.88 -16.57 -39.30
N MET A 640 22.69 -15.92 -40.13
CA MET A 640 24.02 -16.42 -40.51
C MET A 640 25.00 -16.19 -39.37
N GLU A 641 25.92 -17.11 -39.11
CA GLU A 641 26.97 -16.92 -38.10
C GLU A 641 28.33 -16.71 -38.75
N LYS A 642 29.08 -15.71 -38.29
CA LYS A 642 30.46 -15.45 -38.72
C LYS A 642 31.37 -15.28 -37.50
N ARG A 643 32.43 -16.08 -37.43
CA ARG A 643 33.49 -15.94 -36.42
C ARG A 643 34.49 -14.88 -36.89
N VAL A 644 34.83 -13.94 -36.01
CA VAL A 644 35.72 -12.82 -36.32
C VAL A 644 36.74 -12.61 -35.19
N GLY A 645 37.95 -12.17 -35.55
CA GLY A 645 38.97 -11.77 -34.58
C GLY A 645 38.67 -10.39 -33.97
N LYS A 646 39.40 -9.99 -32.92
CA LYS A 646 39.21 -8.69 -32.25
C LYS A 646 39.40 -7.50 -33.20
N GLU A 647 40.39 -7.57 -34.08
CA GLU A 647 40.71 -6.51 -35.04
C GLU A 647 39.64 -6.39 -36.13
N GLU A 648 39.14 -7.51 -36.65
CA GLU A 648 38.06 -7.53 -37.63
C GLU A 648 36.74 -7.02 -37.02
N MET A 649 36.45 -7.39 -35.78
CA MET A 649 35.29 -6.86 -35.06
C MET A 649 35.40 -5.35 -34.82
N ALA A 650 36.60 -4.85 -34.47
CA ALA A 650 36.85 -3.41 -34.31
C ALA A 650 36.68 -2.66 -35.63
N GLY A 651 37.15 -3.20 -36.76
CA GLY A 651 36.94 -2.62 -38.10
C GLY A 651 35.45 -2.52 -38.45
N VAL A 652 34.70 -3.61 -38.26
CA VAL A 652 33.25 -3.62 -38.52
C VAL A 652 32.49 -2.62 -37.65
N VAL A 653 32.86 -2.46 -36.38
CA VAL A 653 32.22 -1.48 -35.48
C VAL A 653 32.62 -0.04 -35.83
N ALA A 654 33.86 0.18 -36.29
CA ALA A 654 34.38 1.49 -36.66
C ALA A 654 34.02 1.93 -38.10
N ASP A 655 33.40 1.06 -38.90
CA ASP A 655 33.14 1.26 -40.34
C ASP A 655 34.44 1.51 -41.17
N ILE A 656 35.55 0.93 -40.68
CA ILE A 656 36.89 0.92 -41.30
C ILE A 656 37.09 -0.42 -41.97
#